data_AF-A0A4S4KT36-F1
#
_entry.id   AF-A0A4S4KT36-F1
#
_cell.length_a   1.000
_cell.length_b   1.000
_cell.length_c   1.000
_cell.angle_alpha   90.00
_cell.angle_beta   90.00
_cell.angle_gamma   90.00
#
_symmetry.space_group_name_H-M   'P 1'
#
loop_
_entity.id
_entity.type
_entity.pdbx_description
1 polymer ?
#
loop_
_entity_poly.entity_id
_entity_poly.type
_entity_poly.pdbx_seq_one_letter_code
_entity_poly.pdbx_strand_id
1 'polypeptide(L)'
;MAQAVKSLASRAAQIASTPASTLRQFPPKEAIFSATQPVHFSPEIWANLQKPPTSALAAFSHRIGLSKVVQSTDEIFQTCTHPTYPPFYATHNPAEAVLPSNANLSTFGNSLLGLFATEYLHASYPHLPLRALKAAVSAYVGPLTCATIAKEMGATPLLRWNQPDSISSVPNPVTLNDALATIPRALTALVYQKRSLPITRKFVQSYFLSRDIDLRQLIKFRDPKMALSRTVSKFKRERPVSRLLRETGRLSNSPTFVVGIYSGSEKLGEGFGSSLKMAEYRAAEDSLHRLYLTRTPKDMISLPTDTFSTQQGPVFETNEDADIYTPGEIGELEVIYASKDRDKSHAMASLVVEKQHFEPLLPTADAHVTCADVPRRRMKVLALCLSAAGFLVGINGLLKPYGFSCGDHINGISDDLVQGTAQSQALCPQVEQLLPDKNKVLWSELGEQFDSLNFKEKAINWLAGAVRVPTESYDLMDPVGIDPRWEKFGSFHDYLEKAFPLVHANLNLTKGGILVNTYGLLFEWVGSDPSLKPLLLAAHQDVVPVDPRTVDEWAYPPFSGFFDGKRIWGRGSSDDKSGLVGVMSAIETLLAAEFQPTRNVVLAFGFDEEVSGIYGAQQLGKYMEATYGEDAFAMLIDEGGGFSSQYGGVFAVPAVGEKGYLDTRVEVTSAGGHSSIPPPHTSIGILASLLVEYEAKPIPAVIDRTTPIYGMMQCLAKHAPDMDKKFRKTILNSASSDKALRKLEKTIAEDRMLKSFVGTTHAIDLIEGGVKTNALPEQAWAVVNHRIATQSSVAAIKEHDTKLLAKLAKSFNLTYNAFGLNLHNGRSGTLTLSDAFDTALDPAPITPTDSAAYKLLSGTIRATYNSARGFANNEEIQVAPGIMTGNTDTRYYWKLTQHIFRYNHHNLFSSGSIPGGVHTVNESIVVDDFLEMIRFFATLILNVDESNI
;
A
#
# COMPACT_ATOMS: atom_id res chain seq x y z
N MET A 1 -16.41 -12.31 -44.54
CA MET A 1 -17.53 -11.77 -43.73
C MET A 1 -17.72 -12.49 -42.40
N ALA A 2 -18.14 -13.76 -42.36
CA ALA A 2 -18.57 -14.44 -41.11
C ALA A 2 -17.63 -14.31 -39.90
N GLN A 3 -16.31 -14.35 -40.10
CA GLN A 3 -15.31 -14.20 -39.04
C GLN A 3 -15.21 -12.76 -38.50
N ALA A 4 -15.39 -11.75 -39.36
CA ALA A 4 -15.49 -10.35 -38.96
C ALA A 4 -16.81 -10.06 -38.22
N VAL A 5 -17.91 -10.71 -38.65
CA VAL A 5 -19.20 -10.69 -37.93
C VAL A 5 -19.05 -11.29 -36.53
N LYS A 6 -18.39 -12.45 -36.39
CA LYS A 6 -18.07 -13.02 -35.06
C LYS A 6 -17.18 -12.10 -34.22
N SER A 7 -16.18 -11.45 -34.81
CA SER A 7 -15.29 -10.51 -34.10
C SER A 7 -16.04 -9.28 -33.59
N LEU A 8 -16.86 -8.64 -34.43
CA LEU A 8 -17.71 -7.51 -34.05
C LEU A 8 -18.78 -7.90 -33.02
N ALA A 9 -19.40 -9.09 -33.16
CA ALA A 9 -20.35 -9.61 -32.18
C ALA A 9 -19.67 -9.88 -30.82
N SER A 10 -18.45 -10.45 -30.84
CA SER A 10 -17.64 -10.68 -29.63
C SER A 10 -17.30 -9.37 -28.93
N ARG A 11 -16.88 -8.33 -29.67
CA ARG A 11 -16.61 -7.00 -29.11
C ARG A 11 -17.89 -6.32 -28.57
N ALA A 12 -18.99 -6.39 -29.31
CA ALA A 12 -20.27 -5.84 -28.84
C ALA A 12 -20.82 -6.57 -27.60
N ALA A 13 -20.59 -7.88 -27.47
CA ALA A 13 -20.94 -8.68 -26.30
C ALA A 13 -19.89 -8.63 -25.16
N GLN A 14 -18.71 -8.04 -25.39
CA GLN A 14 -17.77 -7.63 -24.33
C GLN A 14 -18.16 -6.27 -23.74
N ILE A 15 -18.83 -5.42 -24.52
CA ILE A 15 -19.34 -4.10 -24.06
C ILE A 15 -20.74 -4.25 -23.41
N ALA A 16 -21.62 -5.08 -23.99
CA ALA A 16 -22.94 -5.38 -23.42
C ALA A 16 -22.86 -6.55 -22.43
N SER A 17 -23.35 -6.37 -21.19
CA SER A 17 -23.39 -7.39 -20.12
C SER A 17 -24.41 -8.54 -20.35
N THR A 18 -24.60 -8.96 -21.60
CA THR A 18 -25.81 -9.65 -22.08
C THR A 18 -25.45 -10.88 -22.93
N PRO A 19 -25.94 -12.09 -22.62
CA PRO A 19 -25.68 -13.30 -23.40
C PRO A 19 -26.09 -13.16 -24.87
N ALA A 20 -25.28 -13.72 -25.77
CA ALA A 20 -25.47 -13.61 -27.22
C ALA A 20 -26.80 -14.20 -27.73
N SER A 21 -27.44 -15.10 -26.97
CA SER A 21 -28.78 -15.65 -27.25
C SER A 21 -29.93 -14.68 -26.98
N THR A 22 -29.70 -13.61 -26.21
CA THR A 22 -30.69 -12.57 -25.87
C THR A 22 -30.50 -11.25 -26.60
N LEU A 23 -29.41 -11.10 -27.37
CA LEU A 23 -29.14 -9.93 -28.20
C LEU A 23 -30.05 -9.90 -29.43
N ARG A 24 -30.44 -8.71 -29.90
CA ARG A 24 -30.99 -8.57 -31.26
C ARG A 24 -29.96 -9.08 -32.27
N GLN A 25 -30.42 -9.77 -33.32
CA GLN A 25 -29.55 -10.47 -34.29
C GLN A 25 -28.46 -9.54 -34.83
N PHE A 26 -27.20 -9.85 -34.53
CA PHE A 26 -26.06 -8.98 -34.80
C PHE A 26 -25.25 -9.47 -36.03
N PRO A 27 -24.76 -8.57 -36.92
CA PRO A 27 -24.95 -7.12 -36.89
C PRO A 27 -26.39 -6.72 -37.21
N PRO A 28 -26.93 -5.68 -36.56
CA PRO A 28 -28.25 -5.16 -36.90
C PRO A 28 -28.23 -4.51 -38.29
N LYS A 29 -29.40 -4.31 -38.91
CA LYS A 29 -29.49 -3.87 -40.31
C LYS A 29 -28.84 -2.52 -40.57
N GLU A 30 -28.83 -1.65 -39.57
CA GLU A 30 -28.25 -0.30 -39.60
C GLU A 30 -26.70 -0.33 -39.60
N ALA A 31 -26.10 -1.44 -39.18
CA ALA A 31 -24.64 -1.66 -39.22
C ALA A 31 -24.16 -2.28 -40.56
N ILE A 32 -25.07 -2.51 -41.51
CA ILE A 32 -24.76 -2.98 -42.87
C ILE A 32 -24.88 -1.76 -43.80
N PHE A 33 -23.80 -1.43 -44.51
CA PHE A 33 -23.74 -0.24 -45.37
C PHE A 33 -24.89 -0.19 -46.39
N SER A 34 -25.84 0.72 -46.18
CA SER A 34 -26.79 1.15 -47.20
C SER A 34 -26.14 2.22 -48.08
N ALA A 35 -26.20 2.05 -49.40
CA ALA A 35 -25.56 2.96 -50.36
C ALA A 35 -26.23 4.35 -50.47
N THR A 36 -27.34 4.60 -49.76
CA THR A 36 -28.16 5.81 -49.91
C THR A 36 -28.05 6.81 -48.75
N GLN A 37 -27.72 6.39 -47.52
CA GLN A 37 -27.41 7.29 -46.40
C GLN A 37 -26.42 6.64 -45.39
N PRO A 38 -25.44 7.39 -44.86
CA PRO A 38 -24.52 6.91 -43.84
C PRO A 38 -25.17 6.94 -42.45
N VAL A 39 -25.79 5.83 -42.03
CA VAL A 39 -26.24 5.66 -40.64
C VAL A 39 -25.02 5.37 -39.76
N HIS A 40 -24.67 6.29 -38.87
CA HIS A 40 -23.56 6.11 -37.93
C HIS A 40 -23.93 5.10 -36.82
N PHE A 41 -23.63 3.83 -37.04
CA PHE A 41 -23.75 2.80 -36.02
C PHE A 41 -22.68 2.95 -34.92
N SER A 42 -23.09 3.23 -33.69
CA SER A 42 -22.22 3.15 -32.50
C SER A 42 -22.45 1.82 -31.76
N PRO A 43 -21.41 0.98 -31.60
CA PRO A 43 -21.49 -0.26 -30.81
C PRO A 43 -21.86 -0.02 -29.34
N GLU A 44 -21.44 1.11 -28.77
CA GLU A 44 -21.66 1.48 -27.36
C GLU A 44 -23.13 1.84 -27.10
N ILE A 45 -23.71 2.64 -27.98
CA ILE A 45 -25.16 2.95 -27.95
C ILE A 45 -25.97 1.66 -28.11
N TRP A 46 -25.60 0.81 -29.09
CA TRP A 46 -26.27 -0.46 -29.30
C TRP A 46 -26.18 -1.39 -28.08
N ALA A 47 -25.02 -1.46 -27.42
CA ALA A 47 -24.80 -2.26 -26.22
C ALA A 47 -25.65 -1.78 -25.03
N ASN A 48 -25.68 -0.46 -24.78
CA ASN A 48 -26.46 0.12 -23.70
C ASN A 48 -27.97 -0.11 -23.86
N LEU A 49 -28.48 -0.16 -25.11
CA LEU A 49 -29.89 -0.43 -25.41
C LEU A 49 -30.34 -1.89 -25.17
N GLN A 50 -29.43 -2.83 -24.88
CA GLN A 50 -29.79 -4.24 -24.65
C GLN A 50 -30.33 -4.47 -23.23
N LYS A 51 -31.54 -5.01 -23.11
CA LYS A 51 -32.12 -5.41 -21.81
C LYS A 51 -31.32 -6.57 -21.19
N PRO A 52 -31.11 -6.61 -19.85
CA PRO A 52 -30.50 -7.76 -19.18
C PRO A 52 -31.30 -9.05 -19.45
N PRO A 53 -30.66 -10.24 -19.45
CA PRO A 53 -31.37 -11.49 -19.67
C PRO A 53 -32.27 -11.81 -18.46
N THR A 54 -33.45 -12.37 -18.73
CA THR A 54 -34.42 -12.77 -17.69
C THR A 54 -33.83 -13.74 -16.66
N SER A 55 -32.92 -14.61 -17.08
CA SER A 55 -32.19 -15.53 -16.19
C SER A 55 -31.31 -14.80 -15.16
N ALA A 56 -30.64 -13.70 -15.52
CA ALA A 56 -29.83 -12.92 -14.57
C ALA A 56 -30.70 -12.09 -13.61
N LEU A 57 -31.83 -11.56 -14.10
CA LEU A 57 -32.82 -10.87 -13.25
C LEU A 57 -33.45 -11.84 -12.23
N ALA A 58 -33.77 -13.06 -12.64
CA ALA A 58 -34.26 -14.12 -11.75
C ALA A 58 -33.18 -14.58 -10.75
N ALA A 59 -31.95 -14.83 -11.21
CA ALA A 59 -30.83 -15.21 -10.34
C ALA A 59 -30.49 -14.13 -9.31
N PHE A 60 -30.55 -12.85 -9.68
CA PHE A 60 -30.41 -11.72 -8.77
C PHE A 60 -31.54 -11.71 -7.72
N SER A 61 -32.80 -11.82 -8.14
CA SER A 61 -33.96 -11.91 -7.22
C SER A 61 -33.83 -13.05 -6.20
N HIS A 62 -33.32 -14.21 -6.63
CA HIS A 62 -32.98 -15.32 -5.72
C HIS A 62 -31.83 -14.98 -4.76
N ARG A 63 -30.73 -14.39 -5.26
CA ARG A 63 -29.55 -14.01 -4.45
C ARG A 63 -29.90 -13.03 -3.32
N ILE A 64 -30.79 -12.07 -3.56
CA ILE A 64 -31.25 -11.11 -2.55
C ILE A 64 -32.47 -11.60 -1.74
N GLY A 65 -32.84 -12.87 -1.84
CA GLY A 65 -33.94 -13.48 -1.10
C GLY A 65 -35.35 -13.03 -1.52
N LEU A 66 -35.48 -12.19 -2.55
CA LEU A 66 -36.74 -11.58 -2.97
C LEU A 66 -37.53 -12.39 -4.01
N SER A 67 -37.09 -13.57 -4.44
CA SER A 67 -37.84 -14.41 -5.38
C SER A 67 -39.19 -14.92 -4.85
N LYS A 68 -39.39 -14.91 -3.52
CA LYS A 68 -40.71 -15.14 -2.89
C LYS A 68 -41.56 -13.87 -2.74
N VAL A 69 -41.01 -12.70 -3.04
CA VAL A 69 -41.66 -11.37 -2.92
C VAL A 69 -42.01 -10.81 -4.29
N VAL A 70 -41.14 -11.01 -5.28
CA VAL A 70 -41.21 -10.45 -6.62
C VAL A 70 -41.34 -11.58 -7.63
N GLN A 71 -42.54 -11.75 -8.20
CA GLN A 71 -42.87 -12.88 -9.07
C GLN A 71 -42.59 -12.61 -10.57
N SER A 72 -42.49 -11.34 -10.99
CA SER A 72 -42.10 -10.98 -12.36
C SER A 72 -40.67 -10.44 -12.41
N THR A 73 -39.91 -10.87 -13.42
CA THR A 73 -38.60 -10.30 -13.74
C THR A 73 -38.67 -8.83 -14.17
N ASP A 74 -39.82 -8.35 -14.64
CA ASP A 74 -40.00 -6.98 -15.10
C ASP A 74 -39.97 -5.97 -13.95
N GLU A 75 -40.42 -6.37 -12.76
CA GLU A 75 -40.36 -5.53 -11.55
C GLU A 75 -38.91 -5.38 -11.07
N ILE A 76 -38.11 -6.45 -11.14
CA ILE A 76 -36.66 -6.39 -10.89
C ILE A 76 -35.98 -5.52 -11.96
N PHE A 77 -36.32 -5.68 -13.24
CA PHE A 77 -35.80 -4.85 -14.32
C PHE A 77 -36.13 -3.37 -14.12
N GLN A 78 -37.36 -3.04 -13.67
CA GLN A 78 -37.71 -1.68 -13.28
C GLN A 78 -36.80 -1.16 -12.16
N THR A 79 -36.57 -1.94 -11.08
CA THR A 79 -35.68 -1.48 -9.99
C THR A 79 -34.24 -1.22 -10.43
N CYS A 80 -33.75 -1.94 -11.44
CA CYS A 80 -32.43 -1.74 -12.05
C CYS A 80 -32.40 -0.66 -13.15
N THR A 81 -33.53 -0.03 -13.51
CA THR A 81 -33.63 0.96 -14.59
C THR A 81 -33.63 2.39 -14.04
N HIS A 82 -32.51 3.10 -14.20
CA HIS A 82 -32.32 4.48 -13.77
C HIS A 82 -33.14 5.47 -14.62
N PRO A 83 -33.67 6.59 -14.07
CA PRO A 83 -34.44 7.59 -14.82
C PRO A 83 -33.78 8.17 -16.09
N THR A 84 -32.45 8.12 -16.25
CA THR A 84 -31.80 8.56 -17.51
C THR A 84 -31.95 7.55 -18.66
N TYR A 85 -32.39 6.31 -18.39
CA TYR A 85 -32.49 5.26 -19.40
C TYR A 85 -33.75 5.33 -20.29
N PRO A 86 -34.99 5.50 -19.78
CA PRO A 86 -36.17 5.51 -20.65
C PRO A 86 -36.18 6.61 -21.72
N PRO A 87 -35.73 7.87 -21.47
CA PRO A 87 -35.60 8.88 -22.51
C PRO A 87 -34.61 8.44 -23.61
N PHE A 88 -33.44 7.93 -23.21
CA PHE A 88 -32.43 7.40 -24.14
C PHE A 88 -32.96 6.21 -24.96
N TYR A 89 -33.71 5.30 -24.34
CA TYR A 89 -34.32 4.15 -25.02
C TYR A 89 -35.39 4.57 -26.03
N ALA A 90 -36.24 5.53 -25.67
CA ALA A 90 -37.32 6.04 -26.52
C ALA A 90 -36.79 6.77 -27.77
N THR A 91 -35.71 7.54 -27.66
CA THR A 91 -35.03 8.18 -28.80
C THR A 91 -34.57 7.16 -29.85
N HIS A 92 -34.17 5.96 -29.43
CA HIS A 92 -33.63 4.93 -30.32
C HIS A 92 -34.64 3.84 -30.72
N ASN A 93 -35.77 3.70 -30.00
CA ASN A 93 -36.85 2.75 -30.31
C ASN A 93 -38.21 3.45 -30.28
N PRO A 94 -38.48 4.44 -31.15
CA PRO A 94 -39.70 5.26 -31.11
C PRO A 94 -41.01 4.51 -31.42
N ALA A 95 -40.92 3.24 -31.85
CA ALA A 95 -42.06 2.36 -32.07
C ALA A 95 -42.40 1.45 -30.86
N GLU A 96 -41.63 1.52 -29.77
CA GLU A 96 -41.85 0.73 -28.55
C GLU A 96 -42.37 1.55 -27.38
N ALA A 97 -43.09 0.89 -26.46
CA ALA A 97 -43.57 1.53 -25.25
C ALA A 97 -42.41 1.96 -24.33
N VAL A 98 -42.52 3.16 -23.76
CA VAL A 98 -41.50 3.72 -22.85
C VAL A 98 -41.37 2.84 -21.60
N LEU A 99 -40.15 2.41 -21.30
CA LEU A 99 -39.87 1.52 -20.18
C LEU A 99 -40.02 2.27 -18.83
N PRO A 100 -40.58 1.63 -17.78
CA PRO A 100 -40.68 2.25 -16.47
C PRO A 100 -39.30 2.37 -15.80
N SER A 101 -39.06 3.47 -15.08
CA SER A 101 -37.84 3.65 -14.28
C SER A 101 -38.09 3.40 -12.79
N ASN A 102 -37.00 3.30 -12.04
CA ASN A 102 -36.98 3.18 -10.59
C ASN A 102 -37.19 4.50 -9.85
N ALA A 103 -37.35 5.66 -10.52
CA ALA A 103 -37.27 6.98 -9.88
C ALA A 103 -38.21 7.14 -8.66
N ASN A 104 -39.48 6.76 -8.82
CA ASN A 104 -40.49 6.84 -7.75
C ASN A 104 -40.18 5.85 -6.61
N LEU A 105 -39.77 4.62 -6.96
CA LEU A 105 -39.38 3.58 -5.99
C LEU A 105 -38.12 3.98 -5.21
N SER A 106 -37.12 4.55 -5.88
CA SER A 106 -35.88 5.05 -5.28
C SER A 106 -36.17 6.21 -4.32
N THR A 107 -37.04 7.14 -4.70
CA THR A 107 -37.45 8.27 -3.86
C THR A 107 -38.19 7.80 -2.60
N PHE A 108 -39.18 6.93 -2.76
CA PHE A 108 -39.95 6.38 -1.64
C PHE A 108 -39.08 5.49 -0.72
N GLY A 109 -38.24 4.64 -1.31
CA GLY A 109 -37.34 3.76 -0.58
C GLY A 109 -36.23 4.50 0.17
N ASN A 110 -35.75 5.64 -0.34
CA ASN A 110 -34.85 6.52 0.41
C ASN A 110 -35.50 7.05 1.70
N SER A 111 -36.78 7.39 1.65
CA SER A 111 -37.54 7.83 2.84
C SER A 111 -37.74 6.69 3.85
N LEU A 112 -38.06 5.48 3.38
CA LEU A 112 -38.16 4.29 4.24
C LEU A 112 -36.82 3.92 4.90
N LEU A 113 -35.73 3.91 4.13
CA LEU A 113 -34.37 3.67 4.66
C LEU A 113 -33.98 4.72 5.70
N GLY A 114 -34.26 6.00 5.42
CA GLY A 114 -34.02 7.10 6.36
C GLY A 114 -34.82 6.96 7.66
N LEU A 115 -36.08 6.53 7.58
CA LEU A 115 -36.92 6.22 8.74
C LEU A 115 -36.29 5.11 9.59
N PHE A 116 -36.14 3.90 9.03
CA PHE A 116 -35.65 2.72 9.77
C PHE A 116 -34.26 2.94 10.38
N ALA A 117 -33.35 3.61 9.66
CA ALA A 117 -32.01 3.91 10.18
C ALA A 117 -32.04 4.94 11.31
N THR A 118 -32.87 5.99 11.21
CA THR A 118 -33.01 7.00 12.28
C THR A 118 -33.62 6.38 13.54
N GLU A 119 -34.68 5.60 13.36
CA GLU A 119 -35.35 4.81 14.40
C GLU A 119 -34.37 3.87 15.13
N TYR A 120 -33.68 3.00 14.39
CA TYR A 120 -32.76 2.02 14.97
C TYR A 120 -31.58 2.67 15.69
N LEU A 121 -31.02 3.74 15.13
CA LEU A 121 -29.90 4.45 15.76
C LEU A 121 -30.33 5.24 17.00
N HIS A 122 -31.53 5.85 16.99
CA HIS A 122 -32.07 6.56 18.15
C HIS A 122 -32.43 5.60 19.29
N ALA A 123 -33.03 4.45 18.99
CA ALA A 123 -33.35 3.43 19.99
C ALA A 123 -32.11 2.66 20.50
N SER A 124 -31.11 2.43 19.63
CA SER A 124 -29.84 1.79 20.03
C SER A 124 -28.93 2.73 20.83
N TYR A 125 -28.92 4.03 20.54
CA TYR A 125 -28.00 5.02 21.12
C TYR A 125 -28.77 6.30 21.53
N PRO A 126 -29.57 6.25 22.61
CA PRO A 126 -30.51 7.33 22.99
C PRO A 126 -29.83 8.67 23.32
N HIS A 127 -28.52 8.67 23.58
CA HIS A 127 -27.74 9.87 23.89
C HIS A 127 -26.91 10.40 22.71
N LEU A 128 -26.97 9.77 21.53
CA LEU A 128 -26.17 10.15 20.37
C LEU A 128 -26.54 11.57 19.88
N PRO A 129 -25.61 12.55 19.88
CA PRO A 129 -25.93 13.93 19.51
C PRO A 129 -26.50 14.03 18.10
N LEU A 130 -27.55 14.85 17.89
CA LEU A 130 -28.28 14.96 16.62
C LEU A 130 -27.40 15.12 15.36
N ARG A 131 -26.24 15.76 15.47
CA ARG A 131 -25.26 15.87 14.37
C ARG A 131 -24.58 14.53 14.05
N ALA A 132 -24.16 13.78 15.09
CA ALA A 132 -23.61 12.44 14.94
C ALA A 132 -24.68 11.44 14.48
N LEU A 133 -25.91 11.53 15.02
CA LEU A 133 -27.06 10.74 14.55
C LEU A 133 -27.32 10.95 13.05
N LYS A 134 -27.37 12.20 12.57
CA LYS A 134 -27.53 12.50 11.12
C LYS A 134 -26.37 11.96 10.28
N ALA A 135 -25.14 12.04 10.77
CA ALA A 135 -23.98 11.45 10.11
C ALA A 135 -24.06 9.90 10.07
N ALA A 136 -24.48 9.27 11.17
CA ALA A 136 -24.65 7.84 11.30
C ALA A 136 -25.76 7.31 10.37
N VAL A 137 -26.91 7.97 10.31
CA VAL A 137 -27.96 7.67 9.31
C VAL A 137 -27.38 7.74 7.88
N SER A 138 -26.59 8.77 7.57
CA SER A 138 -25.92 8.87 6.27
C SER A 138 -24.80 7.84 6.04
N ALA A 139 -24.22 7.25 7.09
CA ALA A 139 -23.25 6.17 6.99
C ALA A 139 -23.93 4.80 6.78
N TYR A 140 -25.07 4.57 7.43
CA TYR A 140 -25.87 3.35 7.29
C TYR A 140 -26.66 3.29 5.97
N VAL A 141 -27.29 4.39 5.54
CA VAL A 141 -28.21 4.40 4.37
C VAL A 141 -27.98 5.55 3.38
N GLY A 142 -26.82 6.20 3.42
CA GLY A 142 -26.49 7.28 2.48
C GLY A 142 -26.22 6.78 1.04
N PRO A 143 -26.03 7.72 0.07
CA PRO A 143 -25.82 7.37 -1.33
C PRO A 143 -24.64 6.42 -1.55
N LEU A 144 -23.50 6.67 -0.89
CA LEU A 144 -22.30 5.84 -1.00
C LEU A 144 -22.56 4.41 -0.52
N THR A 145 -23.16 4.25 0.66
CA THR A 145 -23.48 2.93 1.23
C THR A 145 -24.49 2.17 0.37
N CYS A 146 -25.49 2.86 -0.19
CA CYS A 146 -26.40 2.27 -1.18
C CYS A 146 -25.67 1.85 -2.47
N ALA A 147 -24.69 2.63 -2.95
CA ALA A 147 -23.88 2.25 -4.11
C ALA A 147 -23.00 1.01 -3.84
N THR A 148 -22.43 0.90 -2.63
CA THR A 148 -21.66 -0.27 -2.21
C THR A 148 -22.56 -1.50 -2.07
N ILE A 149 -23.71 -1.39 -1.40
CA ILE A 149 -24.68 -2.50 -1.27
C ILE A 149 -25.19 -2.97 -2.64
N ALA A 150 -25.40 -2.06 -3.60
CA ALA A 150 -25.75 -2.43 -4.97
C ALA A 150 -24.66 -3.29 -5.66
N LYS A 151 -23.38 -3.02 -5.38
CA LYS A 151 -22.24 -3.81 -5.88
C LYS A 151 -22.15 -5.16 -5.16
N GLU A 152 -22.30 -5.19 -3.83
CA GLU A 152 -22.33 -6.41 -3.00
C GLU A 152 -23.47 -7.37 -3.40
N MET A 153 -24.66 -6.84 -3.71
CA MET A 153 -25.76 -7.62 -4.29
C MET A 153 -25.47 -8.10 -5.72
N GLY A 154 -24.46 -7.55 -6.38
CA GLY A 154 -24.10 -7.83 -7.78
C GLY A 154 -25.09 -7.25 -8.79
N ALA A 155 -25.65 -6.07 -8.52
CA ALA A 155 -26.58 -5.37 -9.42
C ALA A 155 -25.89 -4.65 -10.59
N THR A 156 -24.56 -4.44 -10.52
CA THR A 156 -23.76 -3.71 -11.51
C THR A 156 -24.03 -4.10 -12.97
N PRO A 157 -24.00 -5.39 -13.39
CA PRO A 157 -24.27 -5.76 -14.79
C PRO A 157 -25.75 -5.59 -15.21
N LEU A 158 -26.67 -5.45 -14.24
CA LEU A 158 -28.11 -5.33 -14.47
C LEU A 158 -28.58 -3.87 -14.58
N LEU A 159 -27.82 -2.93 -14.01
CA LEU A 159 -28.10 -1.49 -14.09
C LEU A 159 -28.30 -1.07 -15.56
N ARG A 160 -29.37 -0.34 -15.84
CA ARG A 160 -29.57 0.36 -17.11
C ARG A 160 -29.74 1.84 -16.84
N TRP A 161 -28.81 2.61 -17.38
CA TRP A 161 -28.66 4.06 -17.22
C TRP A 161 -28.01 4.60 -18.50
N ASN A 162 -28.18 5.90 -18.75
CA ASN A 162 -27.33 6.61 -19.70
C ASN A 162 -26.56 7.70 -18.96
N GLN A 163 -25.29 7.90 -19.32
CA GLN A 163 -24.49 9.04 -18.90
C GLN A 163 -24.81 10.22 -19.82
N PRO A 164 -25.14 11.42 -19.30
CA PRO A 164 -25.33 12.60 -20.15
C PRO A 164 -24.00 13.05 -20.75
N ASP A 165 -24.00 13.40 -22.03
CA ASP A 165 -22.80 13.87 -22.74
C ASP A 165 -22.19 15.10 -22.03
N SER A 166 -20.85 15.15 -21.97
CA SER A 166 -20.08 16.21 -21.31
C SER A 166 -20.21 17.61 -21.96
N ILE A 167 -20.96 17.71 -23.05
CA ILE A 167 -21.31 18.94 -23.76
C ILE A 167 -22.61 19.55 -23.20
N SER A 168 -23.41 18.78 -22.45
CA SER A 168 -24.66 19.25 -21.82
C SER A 168 -24.37 20.09 -20.56
N SER A 169 -25.02 21.26 -20.46
CA SER A 169 -24.77 22.28 -19.42
C SER A 169 -25.41 21.97 -18.05
N VAL A 170 -25.43 20.70 -17.65
CA VAL A 170 -26.02 20.24 -16.39
C VAL A 170 -24.99 20.35 -15.25
N PRO A 171 -25.24 21.10 -14.17
CA PRO A 171 -24.21 21.48 -13.19
C PRO A 171 -23.73 20.36 -12.26
N ASN A 172 -24.21 19.12 -12.41
CA ASN A 172 -23.63 17.91 -11.83
C ASN A 172 -23.91 16.72 -12.77
N PRO A 173 -22.91 16.06 -13.38
CA PRO A 173 -23.13 14.83 -14.11
C PRO A 173 -23.44 13.68 -13.14
N VAL A 174 -24.46 12.87 -13.44
CA VAL A 174 -24.79 11.67 -12.65
C VAL A 174 -23.64 10.68 -12.73
N THR A 175 -23.12 10.21 -11.60
CA THR A 175 -22.06 9.18 -11.59
C THR A 175 -22.65 7.76 -11.57
N LEU A 176 -21.81 6.77 -11.93
CA LEU A 176 -22.18 5.36 -11.81
C LEU A 176 -22.57 4.98 -10.37
N ASN A 177 -21.94 5.59 -9.36
CA ASN A 177 -22.28 5.35 -7.95
C ASN A 177 -23.67 5.90 -7.62
N ASP A 178 -24.04 7.09 -8.11
CA ASP A 178 -25.39 7.67 -7.91
C ASP A 178 -26.46 6.79 -8.57
N ALA A 179 -26.20 6.31 -9.78
CA ALA A 179 -27.10 5.40 -10.50
C ALA A 179 -27.27 4.08 -9.73
N LEU A 180 -26.18 3.45 -9.29
CA LEU A 180 -26.21 2.23 -8.46
C LEU A 180 -26.95 2.44 -7.13
N ALA A 181 -26.77 3.58 -6.48
CA ALA A 181 -27.42 3.93 -5.23
C ALA A 181 -28.96 4.01 -5.32
N THR A 182 -29.54 4.05 -6.53
CA THR A 182 -31.00 3.98 -6.72
C THR A 182 -31.57 2.57 -6.56
N ILE A 183 -30.77 1.51 -6.77
CA ILE A 183 -31.28 0.13 -6.82
C ILE A 183 -31.71 -0.38 -5.42
N PRO A 184 -30.90 -0.32 -4.34
CA PRO A 184 -31.33 -0.82 -3.03
C PRO A 184 -32.47 0.00 -2.41
N ARG A 185 -32.54 1.29 -2.74
CA ARG A 185 -33.70 2.15 -2.42
C ARG A 185 -34.95 1.61 -3.11
N ALA A 186 -34.90 1.40 -4.43
CA ALA A 186 -36.03 0.89 -5.20
C ALA A 186 -36.49 -0.50 -4.76
N LEU A 187 -35.55 -1.39 -4.40
CA LEU A 187 -35.86 -2.70 -3.81
C LEU A 187 -36.56 -2.55 -2.45
N THR A 188 -36.11 -1.64 -1.57
CA THR A 188 -36.76 -1.37 -0.27
C THR A 188 -38.22 -0.92 -0.45
N ALA A 189 -38.49 -0.04 -1.41
CA ALA A 189 -39.84 0.37 -1.78
C ALA A 189 -40.68 -0.78 -2.35
N LEU A 190 -40.11 -1.62 -3.21
CA LEU A 190 -40.80 -2.76 -3.80
C LEU A 190 -41.18 -3.81 -2.74
N VAL A 191 -40.28 -4.10 -1.78
CA VAL A 191 -40.58 -4.98 -0.63
C VAL A 191 -41.74 -4.43 0.20
N TYR A 192 -41.77 -3.12 0.46
CA TYR A 192 -42.89 -2.48 1.16
C TYR A 192 -44.21 -2.64 0.38
N GLN A 193 -44.22 -2.31 -0.91
CA GLN A 193 -45.43 -2.35 -1.75
C GLN A 193 -45.98 -3.78 -1.95
N LYS A 194 -45.12 -4.80 -1.92
CA LYS A 194 -45.51 -6.22 -2.11
C LYS A 194 -45.78 -6.97 -0.80
N ARG A 195 -45.39 -6.43 0.36
CA ARG A 195 -45.49 -7.09 1.67
C ARG A 195 -46.04 -6.16 2.75
N SER A 196 -45.19 -5.71 3.68
CA SER A 196 -45.60 -4.92 4.83
C SER A 196 -44.39 -4.26 5.51
N LEU A 197 -44.63 -3.20 6.29
CA LEU A 197 -43.59 -2.43 6.99
C LEU A 197 -42.63 -3.32 7.83
N PRO A 198 -43.08 -4.32 8.62
CA PRO A 198 -42.17 -5.18 9.39
C PRO A 198 -41.31 -6.11 8.51
N ILE A 199 -41.79 -6.51 7.33
CA ILE A 199 -41.00 -7.32 6.38
C ILE A 199 -39.93 -6.44 5.71
N THR A 200 -40.26 -5.19 5.36
CA THR A 200 -39.28 -4.21 4.89
C THR A 200 -38.24 -3.89 5.96
N ARG A 201 -38.64 -3.75 7.24
CA ARG A 201 -37.70 -3.54 8.36
C ARG A 201 -36.68 -4.67 8.43
N LYS A 202 -37.10 -5.94 8.34
CA LYS A 202 -36.21 -7.11 8.33
C LYS A 202 -35.23 -7.11 7.16
N PHE A 203 -35.67 -6.72 5.95
CA PHE A 203 -34.80 -6.56 4.79
C PHE A 203 -33.75 -5.44 4.98
N VAL A 204 -34.16 -4.28 5.53
CA VAL A 204 -33.23 -3.18 5.82
C VAL A 204 -32.27 -3.55 6.95
N GLN A 205 -32.73 -4.32 7.94
CA GLN A 205 -31.91 -4.83 9.03
C GLN A 205 -30.87 -5.84 8.55
N SER A 206 -31.19 -6.72 7.59
CA SER A 206 -30.23 -7.72 7.08
C SER A 206 -29.15 -7.12 6.18
N TYR A 207 -29.46 -6.10 5.38
CA TYR A 207 -28.52 -5.53 4.38
C TYR A 207 -27.83 -4.22 4.78
N PHE A 208 -28.43 -3.43 5.68
CA PHE A 208 -27.90 -2.11 6.08
C PHE A 208 -27.53 -2.07 7.56
N LEU A 209 -28.48 -2.36 8.46
CA LEU A 209 -28.30 -2.15 9.91
C LEU A 209 -27.54 -3.28 10.64
N SER A 210 -27.20 -4.34 9.90
CA SER A 210 -26.33 -5.45 10.29
C SER A 210 -24.84 -5.10 10.23
N ARG A 211 -24.47 -4.08 9.44
CA ARG A 211 -23.09 -3.61 9.28
C ARG A 211 -22.63 -2.95 10.57
N ASP A 212 -21.40 -3.20 10.99
CA ASP A 212 -20.79 -2.40 12.05
C ASP A 212 -20.18 -1.11 11.46
N ILE A 213 -20.29 0.00 12.18
CA ILE A 213 -19.84 1.32 11.76
C ILE A 213 -19.33 2.07 12.99
N ASP A 214 -18.07 2.50 12.97
CA ASP A 214 -17.46 3.25 14.06
C ASP A 214 -18.10 4.65 14.24
N LEU A 215 -19.08 4.70 15.14
CA LEU A 215 -19.78 5.94 15.51
C LEU A 215 -18.88 6.93 16.26
N ARG A 216 -17.73 6.51 16.82
CA ARG A 216 -16.80 7.37 17.57
C ARG A 216 -16.25 8.47 16.67
N GLN A 217 -15.85 8.13 15.44
CA GLN A 217 -15.32 9.08 14.45
C GLN A 217 -16.35 10.14 13.99
N LEU A 218 -17.65 9.86 14.16
CA LEU A 218 -18.75 10.76 13.83
C LEU A 218 -19.04 11.78 14.95
N ILE A 219 -18.57 11.53 16.17
CA ILE A 219 -18.70 12.39 17.34
C ILE A 219 -17.48 13.30 17.43
N LYS A 220 -17.60 14.55 16.95
CA LYS A 220 -16.49 15.53 16.96
C LYS A 220 -16.73 16.65 17.96
N PHE A 221 -15.91 16.69 19.02
CA PHE A 221 -15.93 17.71 20.05
C PHE A 221 -15.13 18.96 19.65
N ARG A 222 -15.56 20.14 20.11
CA ARG A 222 -14.78 21.39 20.04
C ARG A 222 -14.10 21.73 21.38
N ASP A 223 -14.76 21.39 22.48
CA ASP A 223 -14.25 21.48 23.84
C ASP A 223 -14.91 20.36 24.66
N PRO A 224 -14.23 19.21 24.86
CA PRO A 224 -14.76 18.11 25.66
C PRO A 224 -14.95 18.49 27.13
N LYS A 225 -14.12 19.36 27.72
CA LYS A 225 -14.23 19.72 29.15
C LYS A 225 -15.46 20.57 29.41
N MET A 226 -15.75 21.55 28.55
CA MET A 226 -16.97 22.36 28.63
C MET A 226 -18.21 21.55 28.24
N ALA A 227 -18.13 20.67 27.24
CA ALA A 227 -19.22 19.76 26.89
C ALA A 227 -19.57 18.83 28.06
N LEU A 228 -18.57 18.18 28.68
CA LEU A 228 -18.77 17.29 29.82
C LEU A 228 -19.36 18.04 31.02
N SER A 229 -18.84 19.23 31.35
CA SER A 229 -19.40 20.05 32.43
C SER A 229 -20.88 20.39 32.22
N ARG A 230 -21.28 20.73 30.98
CA ARG A 230 -22.70 20.97 30.62
C ARG A 230 -23.54 19.69 30.68
N THR A 231 -23.02 18.56 30.18
CA THR A 231 -23.70 17.27 30.19
C THR A 231 -23.92 16.75 31.63
N VAL A 232 -22.88 16.78 32.46
CA VAL A 232 -22.94 16.41 33.89
C VAL A 232 -23.94 17.31 34.64
N SER A 233 -23.98 18.61 34.31
CA SER A 233 -25.00 19.53 34.84
C SER A 233 -26.42 19.24 34.32
N LYS A 234 -26.60 18.73 33.09
CA LYS A 234 -27.92 18.31 32.56
C LYS A 234 -28.48 17.14 33.38
N PHE A 235 -27.64 16.18 33.74
CA PHE A 235 -27.99 15.05 34.61
C PHE A 235 -27.95 15.39 36.12
N LYS A 236 -27.92 16.68 36.49
CA LYS A 236 -27.93 17.16 37.89
C LYS A 236 -26.81 16.58 38.79
N ARG A 237 -25.69 16.14 38.20
CA ARG A 237 -24.55 15.54 38.93
C ARG A 237 -23.52 16.61 39.36
N GLU A 238 -22.64 16.24 40.30
CA GLU A 238 -21.53 17.10 40.75
C GLU A 238 -20.59 17.49 39.60
N ARG A 239 -20.01 18.70 39.67
CA ARG A 239 -19.11 19.20 38.61
C ARG A 239 -17.92 18.25 38.37
N PRO A 240 -17.53 17.98 37.11
CA PRO A 240 -16.48 17.03 36.81
C PRO A 240 -15.10 17.57 37.25
N VAL A 241 -14.35 16.75 37.99
CA VAL A 241 -12.99 17.06 38.49
C VAL A 241 -11.99 16.07 37.89
N SER A 242 -10.93 16.59 37.27
CA SER A 242 -9.78 15.80 36.81
C SER A 242 -8.87 15.41 37.98
N ARG A 243 -8.41 14.16 37.98
CA ARG A 243 -7.43 13.62 38.93
C ARG A 243 -6.35 12.88 38.16
N LEU A 244 -5.08 13.20 38.42
CA LEU A 244 -3.95 12.43 37.90
C LEU A 244 -3.96 11.03 38.55
N LEU A 245 -3.86 9.97 37.74
CA LEU A 245 -3.87 8.58 38.20
C LEU A 245 -2.47 7.97 38.19
N ARG A 246 -1.72 8.22 37.11
CA ARG A 246 -0.35 7.74 36.89
C ARG A 246 0.43 8.75 36.06
N GLU A 247 1.74 8.80 36.23
CA GLU A 247 2.64 9.47 35.30
C GLU A 247 3.97 8.76 35.20
N THR A 248 4.62 8.88 34.06
CA THR A 248 6.00 8.43 33.82
C THR A 248 6.79 9.57 33.17
N GLY A 249 8.07 9.69 33.52
CA GLY A 249 8.99 10.60 32.83
C GLY A 249 8.61 12.08 32.85
N ARG A 250 8.00 12.64 33.92
CA ARG A 250 7.58 14.06 33.99
C ARG A 250 8.65 15.08 33.52
N LEU A 251 9.93 14.77 33.73
CA LEU A 251 11.08 15.59 33.36
C LEU A 251 11.93 15.00 32.20
N SER A 252 11.44 13.96 31.52
CA SER A 252 12.06 13.41 30.31
C SER A 252 11.59 14.15 29.05
N ASN A 253 12.17 13.80 27.91
CA ASN A 253 11.70 14.18 26.57
C ASN A 253 10.34 13.55 26.19
N SER A 254 9.98 12.42 26.80
CA SER A 254 8.76 11.65 26.49
C SER A 254 7.90 11.42 27.75
N PRO A 255 7.39 12.48 28.40
CA PRO A 255 6.50 12.35 29.56
C PRO A 255 5.17 11.71 29.13
N THR A 256 4.58 10.86 29.98
CA THR A 256 3.21 10.36 29.79
C THR A 256 2.42 10.56 31.07
N PHE A 257 1.26 11.19 30.95
CA PHE A 257 0.31 11.42 32.05
C PHE A 257 -0.99 10.63 31.77
N VAL A 258 -1.53 9.96 32.79
CA VAL A 258 -2.85 9.29 32.74
C VAL A 258 -3.78 9.96 33.72
N VAL A 259 -4.87 10.55 33.22
CA VAL A 259 -5.82 11.35 33.99
C VAL A 259 -7.20 10.68 33.94
N GLY A 260 -7.85 10.56 35.10
CA GLY A 260 -9.25 10.20 35.22
C GLY A 260 -10.10 11.43 35.52
N ILE A 261 -11.33 11.47 35.02
CA ILE A 261 -12.31 12.51 35.41
C ILE A 261 -13.40 11.88 36.26
N TYR A 262 -13.76 12.57 37.34
CA TYR A 262 -14.67 12.10 38.36
C TYR A 262 -15.84 13.07 38.57
N SER A 263 -17.00 12.55 38.94
CA SER A 263 -18.13 13.31 39.49
C SER A 263 -18.43 12.72 40.87
N GLY A 264 -18.13 13.45 41.94
CA GLY A 264 -18.10 12.91 43.30
C GLY A 264 -17.08 11.76 43.44
N SER A 265 -17.60 10.57 43.74
CA SER A 265 -16.85 9.31 43.86
C SER A 265 -16.62 8.57 42.54
N GLU A 266 -17.54 8.67 41.57
CA GLU A 266 -17.51 7.88 40.33
C GLU A 266 -16.51 8.42 39.31
N LYS A 267 -15.78 7.52 38.64
CA LYS A 267 -14.92 7.84 37.48
C LYS A 267 -15.73 7.77 36.19
N LEU A 268 -15.91 8.92 35.54
CA LEU A 268 -16.65 9.06 34.28
C LEU A 268 -15.86 8.57 33.06
N GLY A 269 -14.52 8.71 33.09
CA GLY A 269 -13.64 8.35 31.98
C GLY A 269 -12.17 8.55 32.31
N GLU A 270 -11.29 8.08 31.41
CA GLU A 270 -9.84 8.06 31.57
C GLU A 270 -9.14 8.32 30.24
N GLY A 271 -8.02 9.04 30.28
CA GLY A 271 -7.26 9.39 29.07
C GLY A 271 -5.79 9.64 29.36
N PHE A 272 -4.94 9.33 28.38
CA PHE A 272 -3.49 9.48 28.47
C PHE A 272 -2.96 10.46 27.42
N GLY A 273 -1.85 11.14 27.71
CA GLY A 273 -1.19 12.03 26.75
C GLY A 273 0.13 12.60 27.26
N SER A 274 0.88 13.23 26.35
CA SER A 274 2.20 13.81 26.62
C SER A 274 2.19 15.11 27.44
N SER A 275 0.99 15.60 27.79
CA SER A 275 0.82 16.67 28.78
C SER A 275 -0.45 16.45 29.59
N LEU A 276 -0.48 16.96 30.82
CA LEU A 276 -1.67 16.94 31.68
C LEU A 276 -2.91 17.49 30.96
N LYS A 277 -2.78 18.56 30.17
CA LYS A 277 -3.87 19.14 29.37
C LYS A 277 -4.38 18.18 28.28
N MET A 278 -3.49 17.45 27.63
CA MET A 278 -3.85 16.45 26.60
C MET A 278 -4.53 15.23 27.23
N ALA A 279 -4.02 14.74 28.36
CA ALA A 279 -4.61 13.66 29.12
C ALA A 279 -6.01 14.04 29.66
N GLU A 280 -6.18 15.25 30.21
CA GLU A 280 -7.49 15.81 30.60
C GLU A 280 -8.46 15.94 29.41
N TYR A 281 -8.01 16.42 28.26
CA TYR A 281 -8.84 16.55 27.06
C TYR A 281 -9.37 15.17 26.64
N ARG A 282 -8.46 14.18 26.51
CA ARG A 282 -8.79 12.80 26.13
C ARG A 282 -9.66 12.11 27.17
N ALA A 283 -9.46 12.36 28.47
CA ALA A 283 -10.31 11.81 29.53
C ALA A 283 -11.74 12.39 29.51
N ALA A 284 -11.89 13.67 29.15
CA ALA A 284 -13.20 14.30 28.99
C ALA A 284 -13.92 13.82 27.70
N GLU A 285 -13.16 13.60 26.63
CA GLU A 285 -13.63 12.99 25.39
C GLU A 285 -14.04 11.52 25.58
N ASP A 286 -13.27 10.72 26.33
CA ASP A 286 -13.61 9.36 26.73
C ASP A 286 -14.88 9.31 27.59
N SER A 287 -15.00 10.20 28.58
CA SER A 287 -16.20 10.35 29.42
C SER A 287 -17.47 10.62 28.59
N LEU A 288 -17.36 11.46 27.54
CA LEU A 288 -18.49 11.78 26.66
C LEU A 288 -18.77 10.68 25.63
N HIS A 289 -17.74 10.00 25.13
CA HIS A 289 -17.92 8.84 24.25
C HIS A 289 -18.64 7.70 24.94
N ARG A 290 -18.28 7.37 26.20
CA ARG A 290 -18.99 6.35 26.99
C ARG A 290 -20.48 6.61 27.07
N LEU A 291 -20.88 7.85 27.37
CA LEU A 291 -22.30 8.25 27.40
C LEU A 291 -22.96 8.14 26.01
N TYR A 292 -22.39 8.76 24.99
CA TYR A 292 -23.02 8.87 23.66
C TYR A 292 -23.02 7.55 22.86
N LEU A 293 -22.14 6.62 23.23
CA LEU A 293 -22.04 5.27 22.68
C LEU A 293 -22.56 4.19 23.65
N THR A 294 -23.18 4.59 24.77
CA THR A 294 -23.96 3.67 25.61
C THR A 294 -25.06 3.07 24.75
N ARG A 295 -25.02 1.75 24.56
CA ARG A 295 -25.94 1.03 23.69
C ARG A 295 -27.04 0.35 24.51
N THR A 296 -28.28 0.56 24.12
CA THR A 296 -29.44 -0.17 24.67
C THR A 296 -29.27 -1.68 24.44
N PRO A 297 -29.46 -2.55 25.45
CA PRO A 297 -29.46 -4.00 25.27
C PRO A 297 -30.46 -4.45 24.18
N LYS A 298 -30.10 -5.45 23.37
CA LYS A 298 -30.87 -5.84 22.18
C LYS A 298 -32.30 -6.30 22.50
N ASP A 299 -32.48 -6.84 23.68
CA ASP A 299 -33.73 -7.28 24.32
C ASP A 299 -34.61 -6.12 24.83
N MET A 300 -34.03 -4.93 25.04
CA MET A 300 -34.72 -3.72 25.51
C MET A 300 -34.98 -2.68 24.40
N ILE A 301 -34.53 -2.94 23.17
CA ILE A 301 -34.80 -2.07 22.02
C ILE A 301 -36.25 -2.31 21.55
N SER A 302 -37.14 -1.38 21.90
CA SER A 302 -38.45 -1.22 21.26
C SER A 302 -38.35 -0.15 20.18
N LEU A 303 -38.77 -0.45 18.95
CA LEU A 303 -38.77 0.51 17.85
C LEU A 303 -40.18 1.08 17.65
N PRO A 304 -40.36 2.41 17.46
CA PRO A 304 -41.69 2.99 17.26
C PRO A 304 -42.51 2.33 16.15
N THR A 305 -41.89 1.83 15.09
CA THR A 305 -42.59 1.13 14.01
C THR A 305 -42.90 -0.36 14.29
N ASP A 306 -42.44 -0.95 15.39
CA ASP A 306 -42.89 -2.29 15.83
C ASP A 306 -44.36 -2.27 16.29
N THR A 307 -44.89 -1.09 16.64
CA THR A 307 -46.28 -0.88 17.11
C THR A 307 -47.34 -0.97 16.01
N PHE A 308 -46.96 -0.89 14.73
CA PHE A 308 -47.93 -1.00 13.63
C PHE A 308 -48.40 -2.45 13.47
N SER A 309 -49.70 -2.69 13.70
CA SER A 309 -50.32 -4.00 13.54
C SER A 309 -50.06 -4.60 12.16
N THR A 310 -49.95 -5.92 12.09
CA THR A 310 -49.81 -6.66 10.83
C THR A 310 -51.10 -6.80 10.02
N GLN A 311 -52.22 -6.23 10.49
CA GLN A 311 -53.52 -6.27 9.82
C GLN A 311 -53.90 -4.90 9.22
N GLN A 312 -54.61 -4.92 8.09
CA GLN A 312 -55.16 -3.72 7.45
C GLN A 312 -56.51 -3.33 8.09
N GLY A 313 -56.44 -2.74 9.29
CA GLY A 313 -57.60 -2.09 9.91
C GLY A 313 -57.84 -0.67 9.37
N PRO A 314 -59.10 -0.17 9.33
CA PRO A 314 -59.39 1.21 8.97
C PRO A 314 -58.89 2.19 10.04
N VAL A 315 -58.04 3.14 9.64
CA VAL A 315 -57.32 4.09 10.53
C VAL A 315 -58.24 5.05 11.30
N PHE A 316 -59.53 5.12 10.94
CA PHE A 316 -60.50 6.06 11.51
C PHE A 316 -61.56 5.41 12.40
N GLU A 317 -61.47 4.10 12.65
CA GLU A 317 -62.40 3.38 13.54
C GLU A 317 -61.62 2.87 14.77
N THR A 318 -62.06 3.29 15.96
CA THR A 318 -61.47 2.86 17.23
C THR A 318 -62.00 1.48 17.62
N ASN A 319 -61.28 0.43 17.21
CA ASN A 319 -61.47 -0.90 17.81
C ASN A 319 -61.08 -0.83 19.29
N GLU A 320 -62.02 -1.19 20.17
CA GLU A 320 -61.81 -1.16 21.63
C GLU A 320 -60.76 -2.19 22.10
N ASP A 321 -60.49 -3.23 21.29
CA ASP A 321 -59.49 -4.27 21.52
C ASP A 321 -58.06 -3.93 20.99
N ALA A 322 -57.80 -2.69 20.56
CA ALA A 322 -56.47 -2.30 20.09
C ALA A 322 -55.53 -1.99 21.27
N ASP A 323 -54.42 -2.75 21.40
CA ASP A 323 -53.39 -2.53 22.42
C ASP A 323 -52.97 -1.04 22.48
N ILE A 324 -53.28 -0.38 23.60
CA ILE A 324 -52.97 1.04 23.80
C ILE A 324 -51.45 1.20 23.82
N TYR A 325 -50.91 1.91 22.83
CA TYR A 325 -49.49 2.25 22.80
C TYR A 325 -49.11 3.12 24.00
N THR A 326 -48.54 2.48 25.02
CA THR A 326 -47.78 3.13 26.07
C THR A 326 -46.36 3.42 25.56
N PRO A 327 -45.98 4.69 25.30
CA PRO A 327 -44.58 5.02 25.05
C PRO A 327 -43.75 4.66 26.29
N GLY A 328 -42.60 4.01 26.09
CA GLY A 328 -41.68 3.68 27.19
C GLY A 328 -41.19 4.95 27.91
N GLU A 329 -41.13 4.89 29.24
CA GLU A 329 -40.73 6.05 30.04
C GLU A 329 -39.27 6.44 29.81
N ILE A 330 -39.06 7.69 29.41
CA ILE A 330 -37.72 8.27 29.22
C ILE A 330 -37.19 8.69 30.60
N GLY A 331 -36.47 7.80 31.27
CA GLY A 331 -35.89 8.09 32.58
C GLY A 331 -35.05 6.95 33.20
N GLU A 332 -35.70 5.92 33.75
CA GLU A 332 -35.06 5.02 34.72
C GLU A 332 -33.89 4.19 34.15
N LEU A 333 -33.96 3.79 32.87
CA LEU A 333 -32.89 3.02 32.21
C LEU A 333 -31.64 3.86 31.88
N GLU A 334 -31.71 5.20 31.86
CA GLU A 334 -30.60 6.06 31.41
C GLU A 334 -29.40 6.09 32.39
N VAL A 335 -29.62 5.75 33.66
CA VAL A 335 -28.60 5.92 34.73
C VAL A 335 -27.92 4.59 35.12
N ILE A 336 -28.63 3.48 35.03
CA ILE A 336 -28.21 2.19 35.60
C ILE A 336 -27.10 1.52 34.77
N TYR A 337 -27.14 1.65 33.44
CA TYR A 337 -26.19 0.96 32.56
C TYR A 337 -24.86 1.70 32.37
N ALA A 338 -24.86 3.04 32.42
CA ALA A 338 -23.67 3.86 32.16
C ALA A 338 -22.63 3.86 33.29
N SER A 339 -22.96 3.29 34.45
CA SER A 339 -22.15 3.33 35.68
C SER A 339 -21.60 1.98 36.13
N LYS A 340 -22.01 0.86 35.49
CA LYS A 340 -21.91 -0.47 36.09
C LYS A 340 -21.24 -1.51 35.19
N ASP A 341 -19.90 -1.56 35.21
CA ASP A 341 -19.19 -2.84 35.13
C ASP A 341 -17.74 -2.80 35.65
N ARG A 342 -17.56 -2.98 36.97
CA ARG A 342 -16.38 -3.58 37.62
C ARG A 342 -16.52 -3.71 39.15
N ASP A 343 -17.61 -4.30 39.64
CA ASP A 343 -17.57 -5.11 40.88
C ASP A 343 -18.85 -5.92 41.13
N LYS A 344 -18.79 -6.88 42.06
CA LYS A 344 -19.86 -7.86 42.33
C LYS A 344 -20.85 -7.42 43.42
N SER A 345 -22.04 -8.04 43.37
CA SER A 345 -23.04 -8.24 44.44
C SER A 345 -24.11 -7.16 44.70
N HIS A 346 -25.37 -7.63 44.85
CA HIS A 346 -26.57 -6.99 45.46
C HIS A 346 -27.07 -5.63 44.89
N ALA A 347 -28.27 -5.12 45.21
CA ALA A 347 -29.61 -5.75 45.33
C ALA A 347 -30.70 -4.68 45.05
N MET A 348 -31.98 -5.08 44.96
CA MET A 348 -33.15 -4.19 44.70
C MET A 348 -33.47 -3.21 45.84
N ALA A 349 -34.08 -2.04 45.54
CA ALA A 349 -35.52 -1.76 45.81
C ALA A 349 -35.97 -0.27 45.70
N SER A 350 -37.27 -0.10 45.38
CA SER A 350 -38.19 0.99 45.77
C SER A 350 -38.34 2.29 44.95
N LEU A 351 -39.59 2.57 44.59
CA LEU A 351 -40.12 3.80 43.98
C LEU A 351 -40.33 4.92 45.02
N VAL A 352 -40.59 6.15 44.55
CA VAL A 352 -41.84 6.92 44.84
C VAL A 352 -42.03 8.03 43.78
N VAL A 353 -43.28 8.29 43.39
CA VAL A 353 -43.68 9.33 42.43
C VAL A 353 -44.29 10.52 43.19
N GLU A 354 -43.97 11.76 42.79
CA GLU A 354 -44.84 12.90 43.08
C GLU A 354 -44.87 13.91 41.91
N LYS A 355 -46.03 14.56 41.70
CA LYS A 355 -46.32 15.45 40.55
C LYS A 355 -46.19 16.92 40.93
N GLN A 356 -45.83 17.78 39.97
CA GLN A 356 -46.44 19.11 39.86
C GLN A 356 -46.35 19.69 38.43
N HIS A 357 -47.34 20.52 38.07
CA HIS A 357 -47.46 21.15 36.76
C HIS A 357 -46.60 22.41 36.62
N PHE A 358 -46.30 22.81 35.39
CA PHE A 358 -46.21 24.22 35.01
C PHE A 358 -46.64 24.44 33.55
N GLU A 359 -47.56 25.38 33.32
CA GLU A 359 -47.86 25.96 32.00
C GLU A 359 -47.11 27.29 31.81
N PRO A 360 -46.98 27.81 30.57
CA PRO A 360 -45.98 28.83 30.24
C PRO A 360 -46.48 30.28 30.42
N LEU A 361 -45.53 31.18 30.70
CA LEU A 361 -45.70 32.62 30.50
C LEU A 361 -44.49 33.23 29.77
N LEU A 362 -44.78 34.01 28.73
CA LEU A 362 -43.86 35.00 28.16
C LEU A 362 -43.80 36.24 29.07
N PRO A 363 -42.79 37.10 28.89
CA PRO A 363 -43.15 38.44 28.40
C PRO A 363 -42.23 38.99 27.30
N THR A 364 -42.64 40.15 26.77
CA THR A 364 -42.10 40.85 25.59
C THR A 364 -41.36 42.15 25.98
N ALA A 365 -41.14 43.03 24.99
CA ALA A 365 -40.52 44.37 25.02
C ALA A 365 -38.99 44.41 24.97
N ASP A 366 -38.31 45.40 24.38
CA ASP A 366 -38.54 46.38 23.28
C ASP A 366 -37.62 47.58 23.59
N ALA A 367 -36.80 48.01 22.62
CA ALA A 367 -36.15 49.32 22.63
C ALA A 367 -35.69 49.69 21.20
N HIS A 368 -35.94 50.93 20.78
CA HIS A 368 -35.68 51.47 19.44
C HIS A 368 -34.72 52.69 19.50
N VAL A 369 -34.60 53.45 18.38
CA VAL A 369 -33.99 54.82 18.25
C VAL A 369 -32.45 54.87 18.09
N THR A 370 -31.81 55.53 17.10
CA THR A 370 -32.17 56.05 15.74
C THR A 370 -30.90 56.30 14.89
N CYS A 371 -31.06 56.62 13.59
CA CYS A 371 -30.00 56.83 12.58
C CYS A 371 -29.34 58.24 12.55
N ALA A 372 -28.09 58.32 12.04
CA ALA A 372 -27.42 59.43 11.31
C ALA A 372 -25.94 59.03 11.03
N ASP A 373 -25.21 59.43 9.98
CA ASP A 373 -25.54 60.04 8.67
C ASP A 373 -24.41 59.72 7.64
N VAL A 374 -24.51 60.15 6.37
CA VAL A 374 -23.58 59.84 5.27
C VAL A 374 -22.90 61.08 4.66
N PRO A 375 -21.61 60.98 4.27
CA PRO A 375 -21.16 61.70 3.07
C PRO A 375 -20.38 60.84 2.05
N ARG A 376 -20.76 60.96 0.77
CA ARG A 376 -20.04 60.41 -0.39
C ARG A 376 -18.85 61.28 -0.80
N ARG A 377 -17.82 60.72 -1.45
CA ARG A 377 -17.07 61.46 -2.50
C ARG A 377 -16.55 60.56 -3.64
N ARG A 378 -16.21 61.21 -4.77
CA ARG A 378 -16.21 60.65 -6.14
C ARG A 378 -14.90 59.99 -6.58
N MET A 379 -15.04 59.18 -7.64
CA MET A 379 -14.00 58.76 -8.58
C MET A 379 -12.97 59.84 -8.94
N LYS A 380 -11.77 59.39 -9.33
CA LYS A 380 -11.07 59.91 -10.52
C LYS A 380 -10.40 58.76 -11.28
N VAL A 381 -10.51 58.81 -12.61
CA VAL A 381 -9.68 58.04 -13.54
C VAL A 381 -8.48 58.90 -13.92
N LEU A 382 -7.31 58.30 -14.07
CA LEU A 382 -6.29 58.83 -14.98
C LEU A 382 -5.42 57.69 -15.53
N ALA A 383 -5.19 57.72 -16.83
CA ALA A 383 -4.13 56.97 -17.50
C ALA A 383 -3.36 57.98 -18.36
N LEU A 384 -2.05 57.81 -18.47
CA LEU A 384 -1.27 58.38 -19.58
C LEU A 384 0.01 57.54 -19.79
N CYS A 385 0.52 57.57 -21.01
CA CYS A 385 1.69 56.81 -21.48
C CYS A 385 2.82 57.75 -21.91
N LEU A 386 3.91 57.18 -22.48
CA LEU A 386 4.98 57.87 -23.26
C LEU A 386 5.98 58.70 -22.43
N SER A 387 7.25 58.92 -22.84
CA SER A 387 8.18 58.29 -23.81
C SER A 387 9.60 58.91 -23.59
N ALA A 388 10.72 58.68 -24.32
CA ALA A 388 11.05 57.91 -25.53
C ALA A 388 12.56 57.56 -25.58
N ALA A 389 12.93 56.53 -26.38
CA ALA A 389 14.27 56.30 -26.98
C ALA A 389 15.49 56.04 -26.04
N GLY A 390 16.60 55.43 -26.50
CA GLY A 390 16.83 54.70 -27.76
C GLY A 390 18.32 54.47 -28.11
N PHE A 391 18.57 53.61 -29.12
CA PHE A 391 19.76 53.52 -29.99
C PHE A 391 21.14 52.99 -29.49
N LEU A 392 21.48 51.79 -30.01
CA LEU A 392 22.73 51.38 -30.70
C LEU A 392 24.12 51.21 -30.03
N VAL A 393 24.81 50.14 -30.50
CA VAL A 393 26.30 49.90 -30.62
C VAL A 393 27.13 49.95 -29.32
N GLY A 394 27.96 48.99 -28.92
CA GLY A 394 28.67 47.90 -29.62
C GLY A 394 30.18 47.95 -29.31
N ILE A 395 30.83 46.77 -29.19
CA ILE A 395 32.29 46.51 -29.28
C ILE A 395 33.19 46.79 -28.03
N ASN A 396 34.01 45.76 -27.72
CA ASN A 396 35.27 45.62 -26.95
C ASN A 396 35.89 46.80 -26.16
N GLY A 397 36.38 46.50 -24.95
CA GLY A 397 37.44 47.27 -24.26
C GLY A 397 38.05 46.54 -23.05
N LEU A 398 39.38 46.37 -23.02
CA LEU A 398 40.14 45.92 -21.83
C LEU A 398 40.48 47.13 -20.93
N LEU A 399 40.91 46.88 -19.68
CA LEU A 399 42.26 47.30 -19.27
C LEU A 399 42.81 46.56 -18.01
N LYS A 400 44.09 46.81 -17.74
CA LYS A 400 45.04 46.09 -16.85
C LYS A 400 45.44 46.99 -15.63
N PRO A 401 46.27 46.57 -14.64
CA PRO A 401 47.68 46.12 -14.76
C PRO A 401 47.94 44.82 -13.94
N TYR A 402 49.10 44.42 -13.35
CA TYR A 402 50.50 44.90 -13.22
C TYR A 402 51.46 43.68 -13.02
N GLY A 403 52.78 43.88 -12.88
CA GLY A 403 53.82 42.84 -12.63
C GLY A 403 54.20 42.03 -13.89
N PHE A 404 55.46 41.78 -14.33
CA PHE A 404 56.84 41.69 -13.77
C PHE A 404 57.12 40.52 -12.80
N SER A 405 58.22 39.73 -12.91
CA SER A 405 59.19 39.49 -14.01
C SER A 405 60.17 38.32 -13.71
N CYS A 406 60.82 37.74 -14.75
CA CYS A 406 62.00 36.82 -14.74
C CYS A 406 61.81 35.43 -14.07
N GLY A 407 62.63 34.38 -14.37
CA GLY A 407 63.76 34.24 -15.32
C GLY A 407 64.28 32.78 -15.39
N ASP A 408 65.24 32.49 -16.29
CA ASP A 408 65.74 31.13 -16.62
C ASP A 408 66.78 30.52 -15.65
N HIS A 409 66.89 29.16 -15.58
CA HIS A 409 68.16 28.38 -15.70
C HIS A 409 68.07 26.86 -15.33
N ILE A 410 68.06 26.02 -16.36
CA ILE A 410 68.87 24.81 -16.65
C ILE A 410 69.88 24.31 -15.57
N ASN A 411 69.85 23.01 -15.17
CA ASN A 411 70.98 22.01 -15.23
C ASN A 411 70.73 20.64 -14.52
N GLY A 412 71.37 19.56 -15.02
CA GLY A 412 71.51 18.21 -14.39
C GLY A 412 70.28 17.28 -14.49
N ILE A 413 70.24 16.07 -15.07
CA ILE A 413 71.19 14.97 -15.44
C ILE A 413 71.54 13.99 -14.30
N SER A 414 71.52 12.68 -14.66
CA SER A 414 71.77 11.43 -13.92
C SER A 414 70.80 11.04 -12.77
N ASP A 415 70.42 9.76 -12.56
CA ASP A 415 70.56 8.54 -13.40
C ASP A 415 69.47 7.49 -13.04
N ASP A 416 69.09 6.68 -14.04
CA ASP A 416 68.55 5.30 -14.03
C ASP A 416 67.40 4.80 -13.11
N LEU A 417 66.82 3.65 -13.52
CA LEU A 417 65.87 2.76 -12.79
C LEU A 417 64.52 3.40 -12.38
N VAL A 418 63.38 3.10 -13.03
CA VAL A 418 62.76 1.77 -13.20
C VAL A 418 61.75 1.79 -14.36
N GLN A 419 61.74 0.75 -15.20
CA GLN A 419 60.64 0.51 -16.16
C GLN A 419 59.43 -0.14 -15.47
N GLY A 420 58.52 0.67 -14.93
CA GLY A 420 57.21 0.22 -14.47
C GLY A 420 56.19 0.22 -15.60
N THR A 421 55.90 -0.93 -16.22
CA THR A 421 54.89 -1.06 -17.27
C THR A 421 53.47 -1.02 -16.69
N ALA A 422 52.82 0.14 -16.78
CA ALA A 422 51.41 0.29 -16.44
C ALA A 422 50.51 -0.48 -17.43
N GLN A 423 50.24 -1.75 -17.13
CA GLN A 423 49.24 -2.55 -17.87
C GLN A 423 47.86 -1.91 -17.72
N SER A 424 47.19 -1.62 -18.84
CA SER A 424 45.79 -1.18 -18.80
C SER A 424 44.91 -2.32 -18.32
N GLN A 425 44.27 -2.17 -17.17
CA GLN A 425 43.26 -3.14 -16.70
C GLN A 425 42.17 -3.33 -17.78
N ALA A 426 41.84 -4.59 -18.06
CA ALA A 426 40.81 -4.92 -19.03
C ALA A 426 39.43 -4.45 -18.56
N LEU A 427 38.64 -3.87 -19.46
CA LEU A 427 37.32 -3.35 -19.14
C LEU A 427 36.30 -4.50 -19.00
N CYS A 428 35.68 -4.62 -17.82
CA CYS A 428 34.84 -5.74 -17.39
C CYS A 428 35.47 -7.12 -17.69
N PRO A 429 36.55 -7.50 -16.96
CA PRO A 429 37.20 -8.77 -17.15
C PRO A 429 36.24 -9.90 -16.73
N GLN A 430 35.93 -10.78 -17.67
CA GLN A 430 35.17 -11.99 -17.38
C GLN A 430 36.13 -13.08 -16.88
N VAL A 431 35.68 -13.85 -15.90
CA VAL A 431 36.32 -15.11 -15.53
C VAL A 431 35.85 -16.22 -16.46
N GLU A 432 36.64 -17.29 -16.57
CA GLU A 432 36.19 -18.53 -17.21
C GLU A 432 35.10 -19.21 -16.37
N GLN A 433 34.39 -20.19 -16.95
CA GLN A 433 33.40 -20.96 -16.21
C GLN A 433 34.09 -21.85 -15.16
N LEU A 434 33.56 -21.88 -13.93
CA LEU A 434 34.11 -22.68 -12.84
C LEU A 434 33.27 -23.95 -12.66
N LEU A 435 33.86 -25.09 -13.00
CA LEU A 435 33.30 -26.42 -12.80
C LEU A 435 33.96 -27.06 -11.57
N PRO A 436 33.25 -27.87 -10.77
CA PRO A 436 33.87 -28.67 -9.72
C PRO A 436 34.92 -29.64 -10.31
N ASP A 437 36.09 -29.72 -9.69
CA ASP A 437 37.20 -30.57 -10.14
C ASP A 437 37.28 -31.87 -9.33
N LYS A 438 37.18 -31.78 -7.98
CA LYS A 438 37.14 -32.96 -7.09
C LYS A 438 35.82 -33.70 -7.24
N ASN A 439 34.71 -32.98 -7.23
CA ASN A 439 33.33 -33.49 -7.27
C ASN A 439 32.76 -33.56 -8.70
N LYS A 440 33.62 -33.56 -9.73
CA LYS A 440 33.22 -33.46 -11.14
C LYS A 440 32.24 -34.54 -11.60
N VAL A 441 32.38 -35.77 -11.10
CA VAL A 441 31.50 -36.91 -11.42
C VAL A 441 30.11 -36.66 -10.83
N LEU A 442 30.04 -36.42 -9.52
CA LEU A 442 28.82 -36.04 -8.80
C LEU A 442 28.11 -34.86 -9.46
N TRP A 443 28.84 -33.80 -9.85
CA TRP A 443 28.25 -32.65 -10.54
C TRP A 443 27.61 -33.01 -11.89
N SER A 444 28.20 -33.95 -12.63
CA SER A 444 27.64 -34.46 -13.89
C SER A 444 26.39 -35.31 -13.64
N GLU A 445 26.42 -36.18 -12.64
CA GLU A 445 25.30 -37.06 -12.27
C GLU A 445 24.09 -36.26 -11.73
N LEU A 446 24.34 -35.24 -10.89
CA LEU A 446 23.34 -34.24 -10.49
C LEU A 446 22.81 -33.47 -11.71
N GLY A 447 23.69 -33.13 -12.66
CA GLY A 447 23.32 -32.51 -13.92
C GLY A 447 22.27 -33.31 -14.69
N GLU A 448 22.53 -34.60 -14.93
CA GLU A 448 21.59 -35.52 -15.59
C GLU A 448 20.32 -35.76 -14.75
N GLN A 449 20.45 -35.82 -13.42
CA GLN A 449 19.32 -35.97 -12.51
C GLN A 449 18.36 -34.77 -12.60
N PHE A 450 18.87 -33.54 -12.61
CA PHE A 450 18.06 -32.32 -12.66
C PHE A 450 17.29 -32.16 -13.99
N ASP A 451 17.83 -32.66 -15.11
CA ASP A 451 17.13 -32.68 -16.40
C ASP A 451 16.09 -33.82 -16.52
N SER A 452 16.07 -34.76 -15.57
CA SER A 452 15.12 -35.88 -15.59
C SER A 452 13.68 -35.44 -15.29
N LEU A 453 12.71 -36.02 -16.01
CA LEU A 453 11.28 -35.73 -15.79
C LEU A 453 10.83 -36.03 -14.35
N ASN A 454 11.38 -37.07 -13.74
CA ASN A 454 11.09 -37.44 -12.34
C ASN A 454 11.59 -36.38 -11.35
N PHE A 455 12.78 -35.80 -11.56
CA PHE A 455 13.25 -34.69 -10.73
C PHE A 455 12.43 -33.42 -10.99
N LYS A 456 12.10 -33.13 -12.25
CA LYS A 456 11.23 -32.00 -12.62
C LYS A 456 9.86 -32.07 -11.93
N GLU A 457 9.22 -33.24 -11.90
CA GLU A 457 7.99 -33.47 -11.15
C GLU A 457 8.19 -33.33 -9.63
N LYS A 458 9.31 -33.81 -9.06
CA LYS A 458 9.64 -33.62 -7.64
C LYS A 458 9.79 -32.12 -7.29
N ALA A 459 10.55 -31.37 -8.10
CA ALA A 459 10.78 -29.93 -7.94
C ALA A 459 9.48 -29.11 -8.07
N ILE A 460 8.63 -29.43 -9.06
CA ILE A 460 7.29 -28.81 -9.17
C ILE A 460 6.50 -29.03 -7.88
N ASN A 461 6.46 -30.26 -7.36
CA ASN A 461 5.71 -30.58 -6.14
C ASN A 461 6.29 -29.92 -4.88
N TRP A 462 7.61 -29.78 -4.79
CA TRP A 462 8.31 -29.09 -3.70
C TRP A 462 7.95 -27.59 -3.63
N LEU A 463 8.01 -26.86 -4.74
CA LEU A 463 7.63 -25.43 -4.73
C LEU A 463 6.12 -25.25 -4.64
N ALA A 464 5.34 -26.07 -5.36
CA ALA A 464 3.89 -26.00 -5.33
C ALA A 464 3.30 -26.31 -3.94
N GLY A 465 3.93 -27.19 -3.15
CA GLY A 465 3.54 -27.43 -1.76
C GLY A 465 3.86 -26.24 -0.85
N ALA A 466 5.02 -25.61 -1.03
CA ALA A 466 5.42 -24.42 -0.26
C ALA A 466 4.49 -23.21 -0.50
N VAL A 467 4.06 -23.02 -1.75
CA VAL A 467 3.09 -21.99 -2.18
C VAL A 467 1.68 -22.22 -1.59
N ARG A 468 1.32 -23.45 -1.21
CA ARG A 468 0.01 -23.75 -0.60
C ARG A 468 -0.11 -23.36 0.87
N VAL A 469 0.99 -23.00 1.54
CA VAL A 469 0.97 -22.51 2.93
C VAL A 469 1.02 -20.97 2.91
N PRO A 470 -0.06 -20.26 3.30
CA PRO A 470 -0.19 -18.82 3.06
C PRO A 470 0.49 -17.98 4.14
N THR A 471 1.82 -18.02 4.22
CA THR A 471 2.69 -17.35 5.21
C THR A 471 2.74 -15.81 5.12
N GLU A 472 1.58 -15.17 4.92
CA GLU A 472 1.45 -13.72 4.76
C GLU A 472 1.82 -12.94 6.05
N SER A 473 2.75 -12.01 5.92
CA SER A 473 3.13 -10.99 6.91
C SER A 473 2.42 -9.64 6.63
N TYR A 474 2.36 -8.73 7.60
CA TYR A 474 1.67 -7.43 7.46
C TYR A 474 2.37 -6.33 8.29
N ASP A 475 2.43 -5.08 7.79
CA ASP A 475 3.05 -3.92 8.47
C ASP A 475 2.62 -3.74 9.94
N LEU A 476 1.40 -4.19 10.26
CA LEU A 476 0.81 -4.15 11.58
C LEU A 476 0.51 -5.57 12.06
N MET A 477 1.53 -6.20 12.65
CA MET A 477 1.45 -7.44 13.43
C MET A 477 1.92 -7.18 14.86
N ASP A 478 1.20 -7.74 15.84
CA ASP A 478 1.70 -7.76 17.22
C ASP A 478 2.92 -8.71 17.32
N PRO A 479 3.80 -8.55 18.33
CA PRO A 479 5.03 -9.35 18.44
C PRO A 479 4.81 -10.87 18.42
N VAL A 480 5.85 -11.59 18.02
CA VAL A 480 5.86 -13.06 17.95
C VAL A 480 5.46 -13.67 19.30
N GLY A 481 4.52 -14.63 19.26
CA GLY A 481 3.92 -15.23 20.46
C GLY A 481 2.73 -14.44 21.05
N ILE A 482 2.35 -13.30 20.47
CA ILE A 482 1.14 -12.55 20.81
C ILE A 482 0.13 -12.59 19.64
N ASP A 483 0.58 -12.34 18.42
CA ASP A 483 -0.30 -12.38 17.23
C ASP A 483 -0.49 -13.82 16.72
N PRO A 484 -1.72 -14.36 16.63
CA PRO A 484 -1.95 -15.70 16.11
C PRO A 484 -1.65 -15.83 14.61
N ARG A 485 -1.46 -14.72 13.87
CA ARG A 485 -1.04 -14.78 12.46
C ARG A 485 0.35 -15.43 12.28
N TRP A 486 1.22 -15.39 13.29
CA TRP A 486 2.51 -16.08 13.25
C TRP A 486 2.38 -17.62 13.30
N GLU A 487 1.26 -18.19 13.77
CA GLU A 487 1.06 -19.65 13.86
C GLU A 487 1.13 -20.36 12.49
N LYS A 488 0.90 -19.61 11.40
CA LYS A 488 1.01 -20.10 10.02
C LYS A 488 2.40 -20.68 9.70
N PHE A 489 3.47 -20.13 10.28
CA PHE A 489 4.84 -20.61 10.02
C PHE A 489 5.09 -22.00 10.59
N GLY A 490 4.42 -22.37 11.70
CA GLY A 490 4.43 -23.75 12.19
C GLY A 490 3.93 -24.74 11.13
N SER A 491 2.84 -24.41 10.42
CA SER A 491 2.33 -25.22 9.30
C SER A 491 3.27 -25.26 8.08
N PHE A 492 4.17 -24.29 7.95
CA PHE A 492 5.19 -24.26 6.90
C PHE A 492 6.40 -25.13 7.26
N HIS A 493 6.83 -25.12 8.53
CA HIS A 493 7.86 -26.02 9.04
C HIS A 493 7.41 -27.48 8.96
N ASP A 494 6.15 -27.72 9.32
CA ASP A 494 5.44 -29.00 9.15
C ASP A 494 5.49 -29.50 7.69
N TYR A 495 5.50 -28.59 6.71
CA TYR A 495 5.66 -28.92 5.30
C TYR A 495 7.12 -29.17 4.91
N LEU A 496 8.05 -28.30 5.34
CA LEU A 496 9.48 -28.40 5.03
C LEU A 496 10.11 -29.69 5.56
N GLU A 497 9.75 -30.14 6.78
CA GLU A 497 10.22 -31.41 7.36
C GLU A 497 9.79 -32.61 6.49
N LYS A 498 8.55 -32.59 6.00
CA LYS A 498 7.97 -33.65 5.15
C LYS A 498 8.49 -33.59 3.71
N ALA A 499 8.89 -32.42 3.24
CA ALA A 499 9.45 -32.19 1.90
C ALA A 499 10.94 -32.53 1.80
N PHE A 500 11.71 -32.23 2.85
CA PHE A 500 13.18 -32.32 2.88
C PHE A 500 13.67 -33.13 4.10
N PRO A 501 13.31 -34.42 4.18
CA PRO A 501 13.63 -35.26 5.34
C PRO A 501 15.13 -35.52 5.52
N LEU A 502 15.94 -35.55 4.45
CA LEU A 502 17.39 -35.70 4.61
C LEU A 502 18.01 -34.41 5.18
N VAL A 503 17.54 -33.23 4.77
CA VAL A 503 18.00 -31.97 5.37
C VAL A 503 17.73 -31.96 6.88
N HIS A 504 16.49 -32.26 7.29
CA HIS A 504 16.10 -32.24 8.71
C HIS A 504 16.74 -33.35 9.55
N ALA A 505 17.17 -34.46 8.94
CA ALA A 505 17.86 -35.55 9.62
C ALA A 505 19.38 -35.35 9.75
N ASN A 506 20.01 -34.58 8.86
CA ASN A 506 21.48 -34.46 8.79
C ASN A 506 22.05 -33.06 9.12
N LEU A 507 21.26 -31.99 8.99
CA LEU A 507 21.70 -30.63 9.37
C LEU A 507 21.27 -30.30 10.80
N ASN A 508 22.15 -29.63 11.55
CA ASN A 508 21.85 -29.15 12.89
C ASN A 508 20.90 -27.95 12.83
N LEU A 509 19.59 -28.17 13.03
CA LEU A 509 18.66 -27.08 13.31
C LEU A 509 18.94 -26.52 14.72
N THR A 510 19.68 -25.41 14.74
CA THR A 510 19.98 -24.54 15.89
C THR A 510 20.10 -25.26 17.25
N LYS A 511 21.22 -25.96 17.42
CA LYS A 511 21.77 -26.49 18.69
C LYS A 511 20.74 -27.04 19.70
N GLY A 512 19.95 -28.02 19.26
CA GLY A 512 18.94 -28.71 20.07
C GLY A 512 17.50 -28.50 19.61
N GLY A 513 17.28 -28.01 18.38
CA GLY A 513 15.94 -27.79 17.82
C GLY A 513 15.26 -26.50 18.31
N ILE A 514 16.03 -25.51 18.77
CA ILE A 514 15.47 -24.26 19.29
C ILE A 514 15.43 -23.21 18.17
N LEU A 515 14.25 -23.04 17.57
CA LEU A 515 14.00 -22.04 16.53
C LEU A 515 14.33 -20.62 17.02
N VAL A 516 15.03 -19.85 16.19
CA VAL A 516 15.46 -18.48 16.52
C VAL A 516 14.23 -17.58 16.53
N ASN A 517 13.91 -17.00 17.69
CA ASN A 517 12.70 -16.21 17.92
C ASN A 517 11.41 -16.92 17.44
N THR A 518 11.25 -18.20 17.82
CA THR A 518 10.09 -19.06 17.53
C THR A 518 9.97 -19.56 16.09
N TYR A 519 10.29 -18.77 15.06
CA TYR A 519 10.06 -19.17 13.65
C TYR A 519 11.25 -19.00 12.69
N GLY A 520 12.36 -18.41 13.14
CA GLY A 520 13.59 -18.30 12.36
C GLY A 520 14.32 -19.65 12.27
N LEU A 521 14.53 -20.13 11.06
CA LEU A 521 15.25 -21.38 10.80
C LEU A 521 16.75 -21.08 10.61
N LEU A 522 17.61 -21.68 11.43
CA LEU A 522 19.05 -21.70 11.21
C LEU A 522 19.56 -23.15 11.21
N PHE A 523 19.83 -23.67 10.01
CA PHE A 523 20.40 -24.99 9.79
C PHE A 523 21.91 -24.88 9.60
N GLU A 524 22.68 -25.77 10.24
CA GLU A 524 24.12 -25.90 10.04
C GLU A 524 24.45 -27.30 9.50
N TRP A 525 24.95 -27.36 8.26
CA TRP A 525 25.63 -28.52 7.71
C TRP A 525 27.09 -28.46 8.14
N VAL A 526 27.47 -29.33 9.08
CA VAL A 526 28.84 -29.36 9.62
C VAL A 526 29.77 -30.00 8.60
N GLY A 527 30.84 -29.28 8.24
CA GLY A 527 31.91 -29.76 7.38
C GLY A 527 32.94 -30.62 8.14
N SER A 528 33.84 -31.25 7.38
CA SER A 528 34.93 -32.05 7.97
C SER A 528 36.16 -31.23 8.42
N ASP A 529 36.30 -29.98 7.99
CA ASP A 529 37.35 -29.03 8.41
C ASP A 529 36.73 -27.75 9.04
N PRO A 530 36.75 -27.63 10.38
CA PRO A 530 36.21 -26.47 11.09
C PRO A 530 37.12 -25.23 11.05
N SER A 531 38.25 -25.26 10.31
CA SER A 531 39.11 -24.09 10.11
C SER A 531 38.72 -23.23 8.89
N LEU A 532 37.88 -23.76 8.00
CA LEU A 532 37.38 -23.06 6.82
C LEU A 532 36.18 -22.17 7.16
N LYS A 533 36.15 -20.94 6.65
CA LYS A 533 35.01 -20.03 6.84
C LYS A 533 33.73 -20.61 6.18
N PRO A 534 32.57 -20.63 6.87
CA PRO A 534 31.32 -21.14 6.31
C PRO A 534 30.81 -20.37 5.08
N LEU A 535 30.04 -21.06 4.25
CA LEU A 535 29.13 -20.48 3.25
C LEU A 535 27.78 -20.18 3.93
N LEU A 536 27.24 -18.97 3.76
CA LEU A 536 25.88 -18.62 4.20
C LEU A 536 24.94 -18.53 2.98
N LEU A 537 23.83 -19.25 3.05
CA LEU A 537 22.71 -19.17 2.10
C LEU A 537 21.48 -18.63 2.86
N ALA A 538 20.96 -17.49 2.41
CA ALA A 538 19.80 -16.81 2.98
C ALA A 538 18.61 -16.82 2.00
N ALA A 539 17.41 -16.74 2.56
CA ALA A 539 16.12 -16.52 1.91
C ALA A 539 15.08 -16.18 2.99
N HIS A 540 13.82 -15.92 2.64
CA HIS A 540 12.73 -15.75 3.61
C HIS A 540 11.58 -16.75 3.43
N GLN A 541 10.74 -16.86 4.46
CA GLN A 541 9.60 -17.80 4.53
C GLN A 541 8.25 -17.13 4.30
N ASP A 542 8.17 -15.82 4.56
CA ASP A 542 6.96 -15.02 4.44
C ASP A 542 6.74 -14.49 3.03
N VAL A 543 5.63 -13.79 2.82
CA VAL A 543 5.16 -13.28 1.52
C VAL A 543 4.23 -12.07 1.72
N VAL A 544 4.16 -11.11 0.79
CA VAL A 544 3.16 -10.04 0.88
C VAL A 544 1.73 -10.62 0.84
N PRO A 545 0.78 -10.01 1.56
CA PRO A 545 -0.62 -10.40 1.53
C PRO A 545 -1.23 -10.42 0.13
N VAL A 546 -2.30 -11.21 -0.03
CA VAL A 546 -3.15 -11.10 -1.21
C VAL A 546 -4.36 -10.23 -0.90
N ASP A 547 -4.54 -9.15 -1.67
CA ASP A 547 -5.73 -8.30 -1.56
C ASP A 547 -7.01 -9.11 -1.89
N PRO A 548 -7.96 -9.26 -0.95
CA PRO A 548 -9.21 -10.00 -1.20
C PRO A 548 -10.05 -9.45 -2.36
N ARG A 549 -9.78 -8.22 -2.82
CA ARG A 549 -10.46 -7.53 -3.93
C ARG A 549 -9.88 -7.86 -5.31
N THR A 550 -8.73 -8.51 -5.39
CA THR A 550 -8.07 -8.86 -6.67
C THR A 550 -7.94 -10.36 -6.89
N VAL A 551 -8.50 -11.19 -6.00
CA VAL A 551 -8.45 -12.67 -6.08
C VAL A 551 -9.07 -13.20 -7.38
N ASP A 552 -10.04 -12.50 -7.97
CA ASP A 552 -10.64 -12.81 -9.28
C ASP A 552 -9.86 -12.25 -10.49
N GLU A 553 -8.81 -11.44 -10.27
CA GLU A 553 -7.83 -11.03 -11.28
C GLU A 553 -6.66 -12.03 -11.43
N TRP A 554 -6.53 -12.99 -10.49
CA TRP A 554 -5.58 -14.10 -10.62
C TRP A 554 -6.11 -15.18 -11.56
N ALA A 555 -5.27 -15.61 -12.52
CA ALA A 555 -5.56 -16.70 -13.46
C ALA A 555 -5.71 -18.08 -12.77
N TYR A 556 -5.02 -18.28 -11.66
CA TYR A 556 -5.11 -19.45 -10.78
C TYR A 556 -5.09 -18.99 -9.32
N PRO A 557 -5.78 -19.68 -8.38
CA PRO A 557 -5.91 -19.17 -7.01
C PRO A 557 -4.55 -18.92 -6.34
N PRO A 558 -4.37 -17.80 -5.60
CA PRO A 558 -3.07 -17.31 -5.15
C PRO A 558 -2.22 -18.33 -4.36
N PHE A 559 -2.84 -19.19 -3.56
CA PHE A 559 -2.17 -20.23 -2.76
C PHE A 559 -2.48 -21.64 -3.28
N SER A 560 -2.65 -21.80 -4.60
CA SER A 560 -2.92 -23.11 -5.22
C SER A 560 -1.66 -23.91 -5.50
N GLY A 561 -0.51 -23.26 -5.75
CA GLY A 561 0.66 -23.93 -6.30
C GLY A 561 0.31 -24.67 -7.59
N PHE A 562 -0.38 -24.01 -8.52
CA PHE A 562 -0.84 -24.64 -9.76
C PHE A 562 0.28 -24.66 -10.80
N PHE A 563 0.47 -25.80 -11.47
CA PHE A 563 1.42 -25.93 -12.57
C PHE A 563 0.67 -26.05 -13.91
N ASP A 564 0.89 -25.11 -14.82
CA ASP A 564 0.17 -25.05 -16.12
C ASP A 564 0.86 -25.80 -17.27
N GLY A 565 1.96 -26.51 -17.00
CA GLY A 565 2.84 -27.12 -18.00
C GLY A 565 4.10 -26.32 -18.30
N LYS A 566 4.19 -25.05 -17.88
CA LYS A 566 5.37 -24.18 -18.02
C LYS A 566 5.70 -23.38 -16.75
N ARG A 567 4.70 -22.91 -16.02
CA ARG A 567 4.81 -22.02 -14.87
C ARG A 567 4.18 -22.64 -13.63
N ILE A 568 4.83 -22.41 -12.49
CA ILE A 568 4.29 -22.69 -11.15
C ILE A 568 3.71 -21.37 -10.64
N TRP A 569 2.41 -21.33 -10.37
CA TRP A 569 1.65 -20.12 -10.06
C TRP A 569 1.27 -20.02 -8.59
N GLY A 570 1.44 -18.82 -8.03
CA GLY A 570 0.95 -18.43 -6.71
C GLY A 570 1.88 -17.45 -5.99
N ARG A 571 1.39 -16.89 -4.87
CA ARG A 571 2.17 -15.99 -4.01
C ARG A 571 3.29 -16.77 -3.30
N GLY A 572 4.52 -16.27 -3.41
CA GLY A 572 5.73 -16.95 -2.96
C GLY A 572 6.29 -17.98 -3.93
N SER A 573 5.82 -18.00 -5.19
CA SER A 573 6.42 -18.85 -6.23
C SER A 573 7.66 -18.21 -6.86
N SER A 574 7.84 -16.89 -6.71
CA SER A 574 8.98 -16.13 -7.21
C SER A 574 9.67 -15.26 -6.14
N ASP A 575 9.07 -15.11 -4.95
CA ASP A 575 9.54 -14.18 -3.90
C ASP A 575 9.12 -14.63 -2.48
N ASP A 576 9.98 -15.26 -1.68
CA ASP A 576 11.15 -16.05 -2.11
C ASP A 576 11.20 -17.47 -1.53
N LYS A 577 10.04 -18.13 -1.47
CA LYS A 577 10.04 -19.59 -1.30
C LYS A 577 10.71 -20.29 -2.49
N SER A 578 10.86 -19.61 -3.63
CA SER A 578 11.73 -20.03 -4.72
C SER A 578 13.17 -20.27 -4.26
N GLY A 579 13.86 -19.27 -3.70
CA GLY A 579 15.22 -19.39 -3.18
C GLY A 579 15.30 -20.41 -2.04
N LEU A 580 14.40 -20.32 -1.05
CA LEU A 580 14.36 -21.25 0.09
C LEU A 580 14.22 -22.71 -0.36
N VAL A 581 13.20 -23.02 -1.18
CA VAL A 581 12.95 -24.38 -1.68
C VAL A 581 14.05 -24.79 -2.67
N GLY A 582 14.64 -23.86 -3.41
CA GLY A 582 15.78 -24.10 -4.31
C GLY A 582 17.03 -24.58 -3.57
N VAL A 583 17.43 -23.85 -2.51
CA VAL A 583 18.53 -24.20 -1.59
C VAL A 583 18.27 -25.56 -0.94
N MET A 584 17.07 -25.76 -0.37
CA MET A 584 16.70 -27.02 0.29
C MET A 584 16.71 -28.21 -0.69
N SER A 585 16.23 -28.01 -1.93
CA SER A 585 16.24 -29.04 -2.98
C SER A 585 17.66 -29.42 -3.41
N ALA A 586 18.57 -28.44 -3.52
CA ALA A 586 19.97 -28.71 -3.84
C ALA A 586 20.66 -29.56 -2.75
N ILE A 587 20.46 -29.19 -1.48
CA ILE A 587 21.08 -29.88 -0.33
C ILE A 587 20.47 -31.26 -0.11
N GLU A 588 19.15 -31.42 -0.18
CA GLU A 588 18.46 -32.72 -0.12
C GLU A 588 18.97 -33.68 -1.23
N THR A 589 19.30 -33.15 -2.41
CA THR A 589 19.82 -33.97 -3.52
C THR A 589 21.30 -34.32 -3.33
N LEU A 590 22.13 -33.38 -2.82
CA LEU A 590 23.53 -33.66 -2.45
C LEU A 590 23.62 -34.71 -1.33
N LEU A 591 22.77 -34.61 -0.30
CA LEU A 591 22.65 -35.61 0.78
C LEU A 591 22.19 -36.98 0.26
N ALA A 592 21.25 -37.01 -0.69
CA ALA A 592 20.80 -38.24 -1.34
C ALA A 592 21.89 -38.91 -2.21
N ALA A 593 22.93 -38.17 -2.58
CA ALA A 593 24.12 -38.63 -3.28
C ALA A 593 25.33 -38.86 -2.35
N GLU A 594 25.08 -38.96 -1.03
CA GLU A 594 26.08 -39.20 0.02
C GLU A 594 27.23 -38.16 0.07
N PHE A 595 27.01 -36.95 -0.46
CA PHE A 595 27.98 -35.86 -0.35
C PHE A 595 28.10 -35.35 1.09
N GLN A 596 29.34 -35.11 1.53
CA GLN A 596 29.68 -34.51 2.81
C GLN A 596 30.67 -33.36 2.57
N PRO A 597 30.34 -32.11 2.90
CA PRO A 597 31.22 -30.98 2.64
C PRO A 597 32.49 -30.99 3.51
N THR A 598 33.51 -30.33 2.99
CA THR A 598 34.75 -29.95 3.67
C THR A 598 34.50 -28.80 4.65
N ARG A 599 33.84 -27.72 4.24
CA ARG A 599 33.51 -26.55 5.07
C ARG A 599 32.07 -26.55 5.57
N ASN A 600 31.75 -25.77 6.60
CA ASN A 600 30.35 -25.64 7.05
C ASN A 600 29.51 -24.88 6.00
N VAL A 601 28.26 -25.33 5.81
CA VAL A 601 27.23 -24.60 5.04
C VAL A 601 26.09 -24.25 5.99
N VAL A 602 25.78 -22.98 6.11
CA VAL A 602 24.75 -22.45 7.02
C VAL A 602 23.59 -21.91 6.20
N LEU A 603 22.37 -22.27 6.59
CA LEU A 603 21.12 -21.79 5.96
C LEU A 603 20.38 -20.93 6.97
N ALA A 604 20.05 -19.69 6.62
CA ALA A 604 19.33 -18.75 7.48
C ALA A 604 18.05 -18.27 6.80
N PHE A 605 16.89 -18.72 7.29
CA PHE A 605 15.60 -18.35 6.69
C PHE A 605 14.79 -17.41 7.59
N GLY A 606 14.65 -16.15 7.16
CA GLY A 606 13.80 -15.14 7.78
C GLY A 606 12.31 -15.50 7.71
N PHE A 607 11.45 -14.76 8.41
CA PHE A 607 9.99 -14.99 8.41
C PHE A 607 9.17 -13.70 8.50
N ASP A 608 9.82 -12.56 8.25
CA ASP A 608 9.21 -11.24 8.27
C ASP A 608 9.95 -10.21 7.37
N GLU A 609 10.64 -10.65 6.31
CA GLU A 609 11.45 -9.78 5.40
C GLU A 609 10.57 -8.65 4.84
N GLU A 610 9.40 -9.04 4.32
CA GLU A 610 8.39 -8.19 3.70
C GLU A 610 7.87 -7.08 4.64
N VAL A 611 8.13 -7.21 5.95
CA VAL A 611 7.84 -6.24 7.01
C VAL A 611 9.10 -5.79 7.77
N SER A 612 10.25 -5.83 7.09
CA SER A 612 11.61 -5.40 7.48
C SER A 612 12.45 -6.31 8.38
N GLY A 613 12.15 -7.60 8.49
CA GLY A 613 13.06 -8.64 9.02
C GLY A 613 13.41 -8.53 10.50
N ILE A 614 12.61 -7.80 11.29
CA ILE A 614 12.90 -7.40 12.67
C ILE A 614 12.80 -8.60 13.64
N TYR A 615 11.95 -9.58 13.36
CA TYR A 615 11.71 -10.75 14.19
C TYR A 615 12.47 -12.00 13.71
N GLY A 616 12.74 -12.11 12.42
CA GLY A 616 13.52 -13.17 11.77
C GLY A 616 15.00 -12.79 11.64
N ALA A 617 15.39 -12.21 10.51
CA ALA A 617 16.81 -12.01 10.18
C ALA A 617 17.58 -11.14 11.15
N GLN A 618 16.96 -10.14 11.78
CA GLN A 618 17.62 -9.37 12.84
C GLN A 618 18.03 -10.25 14.03
N GLN A 619 17.26 -11.29 14.34
CA GLN A 619 17.55 -12.21 15.45
C GLN A 619 18.47 -13.35 14.99
N LEU A 620 18.33 -13.84 13.76
CA LEU A 620 19.28 -14.77 13.12
C LEU A 620 20.68 -14.13 13.01
N GLY A 621 20.76 -12.86 12.62
CA GLY A 621 22.00 -12.09 12.50
C GLY A 621 22.70 -11.92 13.83
N LYS A 622 21.98 -11.50 14.88
CA LYS A 622 22.52 -11.47 16.27
C LYS A 622 22.98 -12.85 16.74
N TYR A 623 22.24 -13.91 16.44
CA TYR A 623 22.61 -15.27 16.82
C TYR A 623 23.90 -15.70 16.09
N MET A 624 24.01 -15.43 14.79
CA MET A 624 25.21 -15.74 13.99
C MET A 624 26.42 -14.90 14.43
N GLU A 625 26.25 -13.60 14.69
CA GLU A 625 27.30 -12.73 15.23
C GLU A 625 27.79 -13.22 16.60
N ALA A 626 26.88 -13.69 17.47
CA ALA A 626 27.21 -14.25 18.78
C ALA A 626 27.79 -15.68 18.73
N THR A 627 27.58 -16.42 17.64
CA THR A 627 28.01 -17.83 17.49
C THR A 627 29.32 -17.97 16.71
N TYR A 628 29.47 -17.20 15.63
CA TYR A 628 30.60 -17.28 14.71
C TYR A 628 31.52 -16.03 14.78
N GLY A 629 30.96 -14.85 15.08
CA GLY A 629 31.70 -13.58 15.13
C GLY A 629 31.51 -12.67 13.89
N GLU A 630 32.17 -11.51 13.92
CA GLU A 630 32.27 -10.60 12.77
C GLU A 630 33.28 -11.15 11.73
N ASP A 631 33.02 -10.91 10.44
CA ASP A 631 33.75 -11.45 9.28
C ASP A 631 33.93 -12.98 9.26
N ALA A 632 33.11 -13.73 10.00
CA ALA A 632 33.29 -15.18 10.13
C ALA A 632 32.99 -15.99 8.85
N PHE A 633 32.24 -15.45 7.89
CA PHE A 633 31.76 -16.18 6.71
C PHE A 633 32.59 -15.89 5.45
N ALA A 634 32.75 -16.90 4.58
CA ALA A 634 33.52 -16.80 3.34
C ALA A 634 32.78 -15.97 2.29
N MET A 635 31.47 -16.20 2.18
CA MET A 635 30.53 -15.43 1.39
C MET A 635 29.09 -15.71 1.82
N LEU A 636 28.20 -14.79 1.44
CA LEU A 636 26.76 -14.83 1.70
C LEU A 636 26.03 -14.68 0.35
N ILE A 637 25.19 -15.65 0.00
CA ILE A 637 24.17 -15.49 -1.05
C ILE A 637 22.81 -15.28 -0.39
N ASP A 638 22.14 -14.21 -0.78
CA ASP A 638 20.75 -13.91 -0.45
C ASP A 638 19.94 -13.72 -1.74
N GLU A 639 18.65 -13.46 -1.61
CA GLU A 639 17.70 -13.25 -2.69
C GLU A 639 18.06 -12.16 -3.72
N GLY A 640 17.24 -12.00 -4.76
CA GLY A 640 17.20 -10.77 -5.58
C GLY A 640 17.68 -10.91 -7.04
N GLY A 641 18.96 -10.66 -7.31
CA GLY A 641 19.48 -10.55 -8.68
C GLY A 641 19.30 -11.82 -9.54
N GLY A 642 19.34 -11.66 -10.86
CA GLY A 642 19.16 -12.77 -11.81
C GLY A 642 19.86 -12.50 -13.14
N PHE A 643 19.49 -13.25 -14.18
CA PHE A 643 19.99 -13.04 -15.54
C PHE A 643 18.90 -12.56 -16.50
N SER A 644 19.31 -11.92 -17.60
CA SER A 644 18.40 -11.38 -18.62
C SER A 644 19.12 -11.09 -19.94
N SER A 645 18.37 -11.07 -21.05
CA SER A 645 18.87 -10.54 -22.32
C SER A 645 18.78 -9.01 -22.32
N GLN A 646 19.91 -8.34 -22.54
CA GLN A 646 20.04 -6.88 -22.60
C GLN A 646 20.86 -6.48 -23.83
N TYR A 647 20.26 -5.69 -24.72
CA TYR A 647 20.88 -5.25 -25.98
C TYR A 647 21.58 -6.37 -26.78
N GLY A 648 20.92 -7.53 -26.91
CA GLY A 648 21.40 -8.67 -27.69
C GLY A 648 22.46 -9.55 -27.04
N GLY A 649 22.83 -9.31 -25.78
CA GLY A 649 23.71 -10.18 -24.99
C GLY A 649 23.03 -10.62 -23.70
N VAL A 650 23.43 -11.75 -23.13
CA VAL A 650 22.86 -12.25 -21.86
C VAL A 650 23.76 -11.85 -20.70
N PHE A 651 23.18 -11.21 -19.69
CA PHE A 651 23.87 -10.68 -18.52
C PHE A 651 23.27 -11.23 -17.23
N ALA A 652 24.10 -11.85 -16.41
CA ALA A 652 23.84 -12.06 -14.99
C ALA A 652 24.26 -10.83 -14.20
N VAL A 653 23.39 -10.39 -13.29
CA VAL A 653 23.58 -9.16 -12.51
C VAL A 653 23.45 -9.46 -11.01
N PRO A 654 24.43 -10.14 -10.39
CA PRO A 654 24.49 -10.27 -8.93
C PRO A 654 24.64 -8.88 -8.30
N ALA A 655 23.74 -8.54 -7.39
CA ALA A 655 23.78 -7.24 -6.72
C ALA A 655 24.81 -7.25 -5.58
N VAL A 656 25.81 -6.35 -5.69
CA VAL A 656 26.93 -6.20 -4.75
C VAL A 656 26.73 -5.04 -3.77
N GLY A 657 25.50 -4.53 -3.68
CA GLY A 657 25.11 -3.42 -2.81
C GLY A 657 23.64 -3.02 -3.02
N GLU A 658 23.15 -2.12 -2.20
CA GLU A 658 21.74 -1.69 -2.16
C GLU A 658 21.65 -0.18 -1.94
N LYS A 659 20.54 0.40 -2.38
CA LYS A 659 20.18 1.77 -2.00
C LYS A 659 19.83 1.86 -0.51
N GLY A 660 20.09 3.00 0.11
CA GLY A 660 19.62 3.28 1.47
C GLY A 660 18.16 3.75 1.49
N TYR A 661 17.61 3.96 2.69
CA TYR A 661 16.21 4.33 2.92
C TYR A 661 16.09 5.47 3.94
N LEU A 662 15.15 6.39 3.72
CA LEU A 662 14.70 7.36 4.72
C LEU A 662 13.31 7.90 4.37
N ASP A 663 12.36 7.81 5.29
CA ASP A 663 11.11 8.57 5.23
C ASP A 663 11.25 9.88 6.00
N THR A 664 11.41 11.01 5.29
CA THR A 664 11.43 12.34 5.91
C THR A 664 9.99 12.77 6.17
N ARG A 665 9.56 12.80 7.44
CA ARG A 665 8.29 13.44 7.84
C ARG A 665 8.47 14.96 7.82
N VAL A 666 7.67 15.65 7.01
CA VAL A 666 7.63 17.11 6.88
C VAL A 666 6.37 17.62 7.59
N GLU A 667 6.51 18.21 8.77
CA GLU A 667 5.36 18.63 9.59
C GLU A 667 5.35 20.14 9.86
N VAL A 668 4.22 20.79 9.55
CA VAL A 668 3.95 22.21 9.82
C VAL A 668 2.90 22.34 10.91
N THR A 669 3.23 23.07 11.99
CA THR A 669 2.24 23.57 12.95
C THR A 669 2.10 25.09 12.81
N SER A 670 0.88 25.62 12.93
CA SER A 670 0.65 27.07 12.99
C SER A 670 -0.67 27.40 13.70
N ALA A 671 -1.02 28.68 13.80
CA ALA A 671 -2.29 29.08 14.40
C ALA A 671 -3.49 28.71 13.51
N GLY A 672 -4.33 27.78 14.00
CA GLY A 672 -5.63 27.49 13.41
C GLY A 672 -6.63 28.66 13.55
N GLY A 673 -7.79 28.53 12.92
CA GLY A 673 -8.75 29.64 12.85
C GLY A 673 -10.04 29.36 12.08
N HIS A 674 -10.87 30.40 11.91
CA HIS A 674 -12.10 30.33 11.14
C HIS A 674 -11.86 30.75 9.68
N SER A 675 -12.25 29.92 8.72
CA SER A 675 -11.90 30.10 7.30
C SER A 675 -12.42 31.39 6.65
N SER A 676 -13.31 32.14 7.30
CA SER A 676 -13.78 33.46 6.82
C SER A 676 -12.85 34.62 7.19
N ILE A 677 -11.85 34.41 8.04
CA ILE A 677 -10.80 35.39 8.37
C ILE A 677 -9.45 34.67 8.31
N PRO A 678 -8.98 34.27 7.11
CA PRO A 678 -7.75 33.52 6.98
C PRO A 678 -6.50 34.41 7.16
N PRO A 679 -5.41 33.87 7.75
CA PRO A 679 -4.09 34.48 7.64
C PRO A 679 -3.57 34.39 6.18
N PRO A 680 -2.52 35.15 5.81
CA PRO A 680 -1.97 35.15 4.45
C PRO A 680 -1.54 33.76 3.93
N HIS A 681 -1.13 32.85 4.83
CA HIS A 681 -0.83 31.45 4.52
C HIS A 681 -1.41 30.55 5.61
N THR A 682 -2.02 29.43 5.21
CA THR A 682 -2.53 28.38 6.11
C THR A 682 -1.49 27.29 6.29
N SER A 683 -1.59 26.44 7.33
CA SER A 683 -0.68 25.30 7.55
C SER A 683 -0.53 24.40 6.30
N ILE A 684 -1.64 24.11 5.61
CA ILE A 684 -1.65 23.35 4.35
C ILE A 684 -0.98 24.15 3.22
N GLY A 685 -1.21 25.46 3.10
CA GLY A 685 -0.56 26.29 2.07
C GLY A 685 0.95 26.44 2.28
N ILE A 686 1.41 26.48 3.54
CA ILE A 686 2.81 26.43 3.91
C ILE A 686 3.39 25.06 3.55
N LEU A 687 2.77 23.96 3.97
CA LEU A 687 3.21 22.59 3.66
C LEU A 687 3.31 22.39 2.14
N ALA A 688 2.28 22.75 1.37
CA ALA A 688 2.29 22.67 -0.09
C ALA A 688 3.45 23.48 -0.71
N SER A 689 3.81 24.63 -0.13
CA SER A 689 4.97 25.41 -0.58
C SER A 689 6.31 24.71 -0.31
N LEU A 690 6.41 23.94 0.79
CA LEU A 690 7.59 23.12 1.12
C LEU A 690 7.69 21.90 0.21
N LEU A 691 6.57 21.23 -0.07
CA LEU A 691 6.50 20.05 -0.95
C LEU A 691 6.79 20.40 -2.42
N VAL A 692 6.31 21.57 -2.89
CA VAL A 692 6.70 22.11 -4.21
C VAL A 692 8.21 22.40 -4.29
N GLU A 693 8.88 22.75 -3.20
CA GLU A 693 10.33 22.99 -3.18
C GLU A 693 11.15 21.68 -3.28
N TYR A 694 10.62 20.54 -2.82
CA TYR A 694 11.18 19.20 -3.10
C TYR A 694 11.07 18.87 -4.60
N GLU A 695 9.85 18.85 -5.13
CA GLU A 695 9.56 18.50 -6.54
C GLU A 695 10.28 19.42 -7.55
N ALA A 696 10.44 20.70 -7.21
CA ALA A 696 11.17 21.67 -8.03
C ALA A 696 12.70 21.50 -7.98
N LYS A 697 13.24 20.71 -7.02
CA LYS A 697 14.67 20.53 -6.77
C LYS A 697 15.02 19.05 -6.48
N PRO A 698 14.79 18.14 -7.44
CA PRO A 698 15.21 16.76 -7.30
C PRO A 698 16.73 16.65 -7.21
N ILE A 699 17.21 15.74 -6.35
CA ILE A 699 18.64 15.48 -6.16
C ILE A 699 19.27 15.06 -7.51
N PRO A 700 20.37 15.69 -7.96
CA PRO A 700 21.03 15.29 -9.21
C PRO A 700 21.63 13.88 -9.13
N ALA A 701 21.36 13.05 -10.13
CA ALA A 701 22.04 11.77 -10.30
C ALA A 701 23.47 12.01 -10.80
N VAL A 702 24.45 11.84 -9.91
CA VAL A 702 25.89 11.90 -10.20
C VAL A 702 26.41 10.47 -10.32
N ILE A 703 27.05 10.11 -11.44
CA ILE A 703 27.67 8.79 -11.60
C ILE A 703 29.18 8.89 -11.34
N ASP A 704 29.64 8.23 -10.27
CA ASP A 704 31.06 8.07 -10.02
C ASP A 704 31.57 6.72 -10.57
N ARG A 705 32.85 6.70 -10.98
CA ARG A 705 33.50 5.55 -11.60
C ARG A 705 33.65 4.34 -10.65
N THR A 706 33.55 4.55 -9.34
CA THR A 706 33.57 3.49 -8.31
C THR A 706 32.21 2.82 -8.08
N THR A 707 31.10 3.39 -8.58
CA THR A 707 29.76 2.82 -8.34
C THR A 707 29.54 1.50 -9.09
N PRO A 708 28.86 0.49 -8.50
CA PRO A 708 28.61 -0.78 -9.20
C PRO A 708 27.82 -0.60 -10.51
N ILE A 709 26.84 0.29 -10.54
CA ILE A 709 26.08 0.62 -11.77
C ILE A 709 26.99 1.18 -12.87
N TYR A 710 28.04 1.94 -12.55
CA TYR A 710 29.03 2.33 -13.54
C TYR A 710 29.79 1.11 -14.10
N GLY A 711 30.19 0.17 -13.24
CA GLY A 711 30.76 -1.11 -13.64
C GLY A 711 29.83 -1.92 -14.56
N MET A 712 28.54 -2.01 -14.20
CA MET A 712 27.48 -2.63 -15.01
C MET A 712 27.39 -1.98 -16.40
N MET A 713 27.34 -0.65 -16.48
CA MET A 713 27.28 0.08 -17.74
C MET A 713 28.52 -0.17 -18.61
N GLN A 714 29.73 -0.17 -18.02
CA GLN A 714 30.96 -0.50 -18.75
C GLN A 714 30.92 -1.93 -19.30
N CYS A 715 30.39 -2.88 -18.53
CA CYS A 715 30.24 -4.27 -18.97
C CYS A 715 29.24 -4.42 -20.14
N LEU A 716 28.05 -3.82 -20.01
CA LEU A 716 27.04 -3.77 -21.06
C LEU A 716 27.59 -3.11 -22.33
N ALA A 717 28.33 -2.00 -22.22
CA ALA A 717 28.94 -1.32 -23.35
C ALA A 717 30.10 -2.11 -23.99
N LYS A 718 30.77 -2.97 -23.23
CA LYS A 718 31.86 -3.83 -23.71
C LYS A 718 31.32 -5.06 -24.47
N HIS A 719 30.28 -5.71 -23.97
CA HIS A 719 29.87 -7.05 -24.43
C HIS A 719 28.51 -7.12 -25.13
N ALA A 720 27.57 -6.19 -24.90
CA ALA A 720 26.23 -6.29 -25.50
C ALA A 720 26.22 -5.80 -26.97
N PRO A 721 25.93 -6.64 -27.98
CA PRO A 721 26.17 -6.36 -29.40
C PRO A 721 25.26 -5.29 -30.02
N ASP A 722 24.00 -5.17 -29.58
CA ASP A 722 22.98 -4.30 -30.21
C ASP A 722 22.83 -2.93 -29.54
N MET A 723 23.64 -2.62 -28.51
CA MET A 723 23.65 -1.30 -27.89
C MET A 723 24.01 -0.21 -28.91
N ASP A 724 23.27 0.91 -28.88
CA ASP A 724 23.52 2.06 -29.77
C ASP A 724 25.01 2.48 -29.75
N LYS A 725 25.58 2.63 -30.94
CA LYS A 725 27.00 2.92 -31.16
C LYS A 725 27.42 4.26 -30.56
N LYS A 726 26.53 5.24 -30.46
CA LYS A 726 26.79 6.56 -29.86
C LYS A 726 26.72 6.51 -28.33
N PHE A 727 25.80 5.75 -27.75
CA PHE A 727 25.70 5.48 -26.32
C PHE A 727 26.88 4.63 -25.84
N ARG A 728 27.13 3.49 -26.48
CA ARG A 728 28.30 2.61 -26.24
C ARG A 728 29.61 3.41 -26.22
N LYS A 729 29.87 4.20 -27.27
CA LYS A 729 31.07 5.06 -27.34
C LYS A 729 31.13 6.14 -26.25
N THR A 730 29.99 6.56 -25.70
CA THR A 730 29.95 7.53 -24.59
C THR A 730 30.32 6.86 -23.27
N ILE A 731 29.83 5.64 -23.04
CA ILE A 731 30.17 4.83 -21.86
C ILE A 731 31.65 4.44 -21.90
N LEU A 732 32.13 3.80 -22.98
CA LEU A 732 33.53 3.35 -23.06
C LEU A 732 34.53 4.52 -22.90
N ASN A 733 34.22 5.69 -23.46
CA ASN A 733 35.06 6.88 -23.32
C ASN A 733 34.98 7.54 -21.93
N SER A 734 33.96 7.28 -21.10
CA SER A 734 33.85 7.91 -19.77
C SER A 734 34.88 7.36 -18.78
N ALA A 735 35.45 6.17 -19.03
CA ALA A 735 36.53 5.58 -18.25
C ALA A 735 37.76 6.48 -18.14
N SER A 736 38.13 7.18 -19.23
CA SER A 736 39.32 8.04 -19.30
C SER A 736 39.02 9.52 -19.58
N SER A 737 37.74 9.92 -19.74
CA SER A 737 37.39 11.30 -20.05
C SER A 737 36.19 11.81 -19.24
N ASP A 738 36.43 12.80 -18.37
CA ASP A 738 35.36 13.46 -17.60
C ASP A 738 34.34 14.15 -18.50
N LYS A 739 34.75 14.63 -19.69
CA LYS A 739 33.82 15.20 -20.68
C LYS A 739 32.86 14.14 -21.24
N ALA A 740 33.27 12.87 -21.31
CA ALA A 740 32.38 11.76 -21.64
C ALA A 740 31.56 11.32 -20.42
N LEU A 741 32.11 11.36 -19.21
CA LEU A 741 31.36 11.10 -17.97
C LEU A 741 30.22 12.09 -17.75
N ARG A 742 30.48 13.41 -17.83
CA ARG A 742 29.44 14.46 -17.74
C ARG A 742 28.38 14.36 -18.86
N LYS A 743 28.74 13.78 -20.00
CA LYS A 743 27.79 13.48 -21.09
C LYS A 743 26.95 12.23 -20.77
N LEU A 744 27.56 11.20 -20.17
CA LEU A 744 26.86 10.01 -19.69
C LEU A 744 25.87 10.35 -18.58
N GLU A 745 26.27 11.15 -17.58
CA GLU A 745 25.38 11.70 -16.54
C GLU A 745 24.14 12.36 -17.13
N LYS A 746 24.33 13.24 -18.14
CA LYS A 746 23.20 13.89 -18.80
C LYS A 746 22.25 12.88 -19.47
N THR A 747 22.79 11.86 -20.15
CA THR A 747 21.97 10.81 -20.77
C THR A 747 21.27 9.92 -19.73
N ILE A 748 21.89 9.66 -18.58
CA ILE A 748 21.27 8.97 -17.44
C ILE A 748 20.13 9.82 -16.86
N ALA A 749 20.32 11.13 -16.71
CA ALA A 749 19.30 12.03 -16.19
C ALA A 749 18.10 12.24 -17.14
N GLU A 750 18.25 11.90 -18.43
CA GLU A 750 17.18 11.90 -19.44
C GLU A 750 16.34 10.60 -19.41
N ASP A 751 16.84 9.50 -18.80
CA ASP A 751 16.14 8.23 -18.66
C ASP A 751 15.65 7.98 -17.21
N ARG A 752 14.35 7.71 -17.04
CA ARG A 752 13.75 7.54 -15.70
C ARG A 752 14.29 6.33 -14.93
N MET A 753 14.57 5.22 -15.62
CA MET A 753 15.06 3.98 -14.99
C MET A 753 16.53 4.14 -14.61
N LEU A 754 17.38 4.58 -15.54
CA LEU A 754 18.81 4.76 -15.27
C LEU A 754 19.04 5.82 -14.16
N LYS A 755 18.26 6.90 -14.16
CA LYS A 755 18.27 7.90 -13.07
C LYS A 755 17.94 7.28 -11.71
N SER A 756 16.98 6.36 -11.62
CA SER A 756 16.56 5.78 -10.33
C SER A 756 17.55 4.78 -9.76
N PHE A 757 18.33 4.08 -10.60
CA PHE A 757 19.46 3.26 -10.14
C PHE A 757 20.67 4.09 -9.68
N VAL A 758 20.99 5.21 -10.34
CA VAL A 758 22.22 5.99 -10.08
C VAL A 758 22.06 7.06 -8.98
N GLY A 759 20.92 7.76 -8.94
CA GLY A 759 20.71 8.91 -8.06
C GLY A 759 19.82 8.62 -6.86
N THR A 760 19.89 9.47 -5.83
CA THR A 760 18.86 9.47 -4.78
C THR A 760 17.56 9.93 -5.41
N THR A 761 16.49 9.16 -5.21
CA THR A 761 15.14 9.49 -5.66
C THR A 761 14.28 9.80 -4.46
N HIS A 762 13.41 10.82 -4.58
CA HIS A 762 12.35 11.07 -3.62
C HIS A 762 10.95 10.93 -4.25
N ALA A 763 9.97 10.66 -3.39
CA ALA A 763 8.54 10.66 -3.71
C ALA A 763 7.74 11.20 -2.51
N ILE A 764 6.56 11.77 -2.74
CA ILE A 764 5.69 12.34 -1.69
C ILE A 764 4.44 11.47 -1.61
N ASP A 765 4.51 10.43 -0.77
CA ASP A 765 3.55 9.32 -0.81
C ASP A 765 2.38 9.49 0.17
N LEU A 766 2.58 10.22 1.27
CA LEU A 766 1.56 10.48 2.29
C LEU A 766 1.42 11.98 2.55
N ILE A 767 0.18 12.47 2.71
CA ILE A 767 -0.13 13.85 3.11
C ILE A 767 -1.45 13.91 3.91
N GLU A 768 -1.46 14.63 5.03
CA GLU A 768 -2.64 14.83 5.88
C GLU A 768 -2.74 16.29 6.38
N GLY A 769 -3.97 16.80 6.46
CA GLY A 769 -4.25 18.08 7.11
C GLY A 769 -5.69 18.55 6.91
N GLY A 770 -6.30 19.08 7.97
CA GLY A 770 -7.68 19.61 7.93
C GLY A 770 -8.76 18.58 8.28
N VAL A 771 -9.77 19.02 9.03
CA VAL A 771 -10.85 18.14 9.55
C VAL A 771 -12.25 18.54 9.02
N LYS A 772 -12.40 19.77 8.52
CA LYS A 772 -13.63 20.33 7.93
C LYS A 772 -13.33 21.65 7.20
N THR A 773 -14.13 21.99 6.19
CA THR A 773 -13.94 23.19 5.33
C THR A 773 -13.95 24.53 6.08
N ASN A 774 -14.70 24.66 7.18
CA ASN A 774 -14.81 25.90 7.95
C ASN A 774 -13.94 25.95 9.23
N ALA A 775 -12.82 25.23 9.27
CA ALA A 775 -11.71 25.52 10.19
C ALA A 775 -10.38 25.37 9.46
N LEU A 776 -9.46 26.28 9.74
CA LEU A 776 -8.06 26.16 9.33
C LEU A 776 -7.34 25.25 10.31
N PRO A 777 -6.64 24.20 9.87
CA PRO A 777 -5.98 23.28 10.77
C PRO A 777 -4.75 23.89 11.43
N GLU A 778 -4.57 23.55 12.71
CA GLU A 778 -3.39 23.88 13.51
C GLU A 778 -2.14 23.08 13.08
N GLN A 779 -2.32 21.95 12.39
CA GLN A 779 -1.27 20.99 12.02
C GLN A 779 -1.54 20.43 10.61
N ALA A 780 -0.49 20.28 9.80
CA ALA A 780 -0.52 19.54 8.53
C ALA A 780 0.84 18.87 8.31
N TRP A 781 0.86 17.66 7.75
CA TRP A 781 2.11 16.91 7.55
C TRP A 781 2.10 16.11 6.25
N ALA A 782 3.30 15.73 5.81
CA ALA A 782 3.52 14.78 4.71
C ALA A 782 4.73 13.88 5.02
N VAL A 783 4.87 12.78 4.30
CA VAL A 783 6.09 11.96 4.29
C VAL A 783 6.70 11.97 2.89
N VAL A 784 8.01 12.20 2.85
CA VAL A 784 8.83 12.19 1.64
C VAL A 784 9.76 10.99 1.71
N ASN A 785 9.44 9.94 0.96
CA ASN A 785 10.29 8.75 0.86
C ASN A 785 11.59 9.10 0.11
N HIS A 786 12.71 8.54 0.55
CA HIS A 786 14.00 8.64 -0.11
C HIS A 786 14.64 7.26 -0.30
N ARG A 787 14.88 6.86 -1.55
CA ARG A 787 15.78 5.74 -1.89
C ARG A 787 17.17 6.29 -2.19
N ILE A 788 18.06 6.19 -1.23
CA ILE A 788 19.38 6.85 -1.14
C ILE A 788 20.38 6.16 -2.07
N ALA A 789 21.13 6.92 -2.88
CA ALA A 789 22.17 6.34 -3.73
C ALA A 789 23.34 5.75 -2.91
N THR A 790 24.02 4.73 -3.45
CA THR A 790 25.11 3.99 -2.78
C THR A 790 26.32 4.84 -2.39
N GLN A 791 26.50 5.99 -3.05
CA GLN A 791 27.54 6.99 -2.82
C GLN A 791 27.06 8.16 -1.91
N SER A 792 25.98 7.96 -1.15
CA SER A 792 25.36 8.94 -0.26
C SER A 792 25.04 8.29 1.10
N SER A 793 24.33 9.00 1.99
CA SER A 793 23.99 8.52 3.33
C SER A 793 22.73 9.16 3.88
N VAL A 794 22.11 8.51 4.87
CA VAL A 794 21.01 9.06 5.69
C VAL A 794 21.39 10.43 6.23
N ALA A 795 22.62 10.59 6.73
CA ALA A 795 23.12 11.87 7.22
C ALA A 795 23.16 12.95 6.12
N ALA A 796 23.59 12.60 4.90
CA ALA A 796 23.61 13.53 3.77
C ALA A 796 22.21 13.94 3.30
N ILE A 797 21.22 13.04 3.33
CA ILE A 797 19.83 13.38 2.99
C ILE A 797 19.18 14.21 4.10
N LYS A 798 19.39 13.85 5.38
CA LYS A 798 18.94 14.66 6.53
C LYS A 798 19.53 16.08 6.46
N GLU A 799 20.78 16.25 6.02
CA GLU A 799 21.38 17.58 5.79
C GLU A 799 20.85 18.30 4.53
N HIS A 800 20.60 17.57 3.44
CA HIS A 800 20.01 18.10 2.20
C HIS A 800 18.64 18.72 2.46
N ASP A 801 17.72 17.95 3.03
CA ASP A 801 16.33 18.36 3.30
C ASP A 801 16.30 19.53 4.29
N THR A 802 17.19 19.47 5.29
CA THR A 802 17.44 20.56 6.23
C THR A 802 17.77 21.87 5.50
N LYS A 803 18.75 21.84 4.58
CA LYS A 803 19.18 23.01 3.80
C LYS A 803 18.11 23.49 2.81
N LEU A 804 17.41 22.56 2.16
CA LEU A 804 16.39 22.81 1.14
C LEU A 804 15.28 23.73 1.67
N LEU A 805 14.66 23.35 2.80
CA LEU A 805 13.51 24.06 3.34
C LEU A 805 13.88 25.28 4.20
N ALA A 806 15.15 25.44 4.61
CA ALA A 806 15.59 26.51 5.51
C ALA A 806 15.21 27.92 5.04
N LYS A 807 15.24 28.18 3.72
CA LYS A 807 14.84 29.46 3.13
C LYS A 807 13.33 29.73 3.31
N LEU A 808 12.50 28.71 3.09
CA LEU A 808 11.04 28.82 3.20
C LEU A 808 10.57 28.90 4.66
N ALA A 809 11.18 28.12 5.55
CA ALA A 809 10.95 28.22 6.99
C ALA A 809 11.19 29.65 7.49
N LYS A 810 12.26 30.29 7.02
CA LYS A 810 12.58 31.70 7.33
C LYS A 810 11.59 32.69 6.69
N SER A 811 11.15 32.50 5.44
CA SER A 811 10.18 33.42 4.82
C SER A 811 8.79 33.35 5.44
N PHE A 812 8.38 32.18 5.96
CA PHE A 812 7.15 32.02 6.73
C PHE A 812 7.31 32.38 8.22
N ASN A 813 8.54 32.71 8.68
CA ASN A 813 8.88 33.03 10.08
C ASN A 813 8.46 31.90 11.05
N LEU A 814 8.76 30.66 10.66
CA LEU A 814 8.56 29.45 11.47
C LEU A 814 9.78 29.17 12.34
N THR A 815 9.56 28.62 13.54
CA THR A 815 10.61 27.92 14.27
C THR A 815 10.94 26.63 13.53
N TYR A 816 12.20 26.43 13.17
CA TYR A 816 12.64 25.31 12.36
C TYR A 816 13.43 24.32 13.19
N ASN A 817 12.88 23.11 13.33
CA ASN A 817 13.52 21.95 13.91
C ASN A 817 13.76 20.91 12.81
N ALA A 818 14.94 20.29 12.76
CA ALA A 818 15.19 19.18 11.85
C ALA A 818 16.00 18.10 12.56
N PHE A 819 15.47 16.88 12.58
CA PHE A 819 16.12 15.67 13.12
C PHE A 819 16.68 15.87 14.55
N GLY A 820 15.90 16.55 15.40
CA GLY A 820 16.24 16.87 16.79
C GLY A 820 16.98 18.20 17.01
N LEU A 821 17.48 18.85 15.95
CA LEU A 821 18.22 20.11 16.04
C LEU A 821 17.31 21.32 15.81
N ASN A 822 17.35 22.31 16.71
CA ASN A 822 16.72 23.61 16.52
C ASN A 822 17.66 24.54 15.74
N LEU A 823 17.22 25.00 14.57
CA LEU A 823 18.03 25.75 13.61
C LEU A 823 17.66 27.23 13.53
N HIS A 824 16.40 27.55 13.79
CA HIS A 824 15.87 28.91 13.79
C HIS A 824 14.65 28.99 14.70
N ASN A 825 14.44 30.14 15.37
CA ASN A 825 13.25 30.40 16.17
C ASN A 825 12.45 31.56 15.54
N GLY A 826 11.25 31.24 15.08
CA GLY A 826 10.31 32.16 14.46
C GLY A 826 9.18 32.55 15.42
N ARG A 827 8.04 33.00 14.87
CA ARG A 827 6.84 33.35 15.65
C ARG A 827 5.51 32.90 15.02
N SER A 828 5.50 32.42 13.78
CA SER A 828 4.27 32.08 13.04
C SER A 828 3.77 30.65 13.26
N GLY A 829 4.61 29.78 13.83
CA GLY A 829 4.39 28.33 13.91
C GLY A 829 5.71 27.56 13.97
N THR A 830 5.67 26.25 13.76
CA THR A 830 6.87 25.40 13.60
C THR A 830 6.90 24.69 12.25
N LEU A 831 8.11 24.45 11.74
CA LEU A 831 8.40 23.37 10.80
C LEU A 831 9.27 22.36 11.55
N THR A 832 8.88 21.09 11.50
CA THR A 832 9.63 19.96 12.05
C THR A 832 9.94 18.98 10.92
N LEU A 833 11.21 18.62 10.75
CA LEU A 833 11.61 17.40 10.04
C LEU A 833 11.98 16.32 11.06
N SER A 834 11.50 15.10 10.83
CA SER A 834 11.91 13.91 11.56
C SER A 834 12.03 12.71 10.62
N ASP A 835 12.60 11.63 11.14
CA ASP A 835 12.26 10.30 10.66
C ASP A 835 10.73 10.10 10.81
N ALA A 836 10.08 9.44 9.87
CA ALA A 836 8.63 9.20 9.96
C ALA A 836 8.29 8.02 10.87
N PHE A 837 9.13 6.98 10.84
CA PHE A 837 8.86 5.67 11.45
C PHE A 837 10.08 5.06 12.16
N ASP A 838 11.18 5.82 12.29
CA ASP A 838 12.50 5.37 12.75
C ASP A 838 13.09 4.22 11.88
N THR A 839 12.84 4.29 10.57
CA THR A 839 13.19 3.28 9.55
C THR A 839 14.42 3.63 8.71
N ALA A 840 15.15 4.69 9.03
CA ALA A 840 16.31 5.11 8.25
C ALA A 840 17.44 4.06 8.20
N LEU A 841 17.89 3.77 6.98
CA LEU A 841 18.92 2.79 6.67
C LEU A 841 19.95 3.41 5.72
N ASP A 842 21.23 3.40 6.10
CA ASP A 842 22.30 3.79 5.18
C ASP A 842 22.46 2.76 4.05
N PRO A 843 22.96 3.15 2.85
CA PRO A 843 23.17 2.22 1.75
C PRO A 843 24.09 1.06 2.14
N ALA A 844 23.83 -0.14 1.62
CA ALA A 844 24.60 -1.32 1.98
C ALA A 844 26.09 -1.19 1.59
N PRO A 845 27.02 -1.74 2.40
CA PRO A 845 28.43 -1.84 2.03
C PRO A 845 28.60 -2.50 0.66
N ILE A 846 29.51 -1.96 -0.16
CA ILE A 846 29.75 -2.47 -1.51
C ILE A 846 30.73 -3.65 -1.46
N THR A 847 30.26 -4.82 -1.85
CA THR A 847 31.06 -6.06 -1.91
C THR A 847 32.16 -5.94 -2.98
N PRO A 848 33.44 -6.22 -2.67
CA PRO A 848 34.55 -6.10 -3.63
C PRO A 848 34.43 -7.05 -4.84
N THR A 849 34.45 -6.50 -6.05
CA THR A 849 34.25 -7.21 -7.32
C THR A 849 35.54 -7.81 -7.90
N ASP A 850 36.69 -7.46 -7.34
CA ASP A 850 38.00 -8.06 -7.62
C ASP A 850 38.37 -9.18 -6.63
N SER A 851 37.51 -9.47 -5.66
CA SER A 851 37.66 -10.56 -4.67
C SER A 851 37.70 -11.95 -5.31
N ALA A 852 38.19 -12.94 -4.55
CA ALA A 852 38.09 -14.35 -4.94
C ALA A 852 36.62 -14.83 -4.93
N ALA A 853 35.81 -14.38 -3.97
CA ALA A 853 34.40 -14.74 -3.86
C ALA A 853 33.56 -14.26 -5.07
N TYR A 854 33.72 -13.00 -5.53
CA TYR A 854 33.01 -12.53 -6.73
C TYR A 854 33.43 -13.29 -7.99
N LYS A 855 34.71 -13.69 -8.09
CA LYS A 855 35.22 -14.51 -9.20
C LYS A 855 34.65 -15.93 -9.17
N LEU A 856 34.59 -16.55 -7.99
CA LEU A 856 33.99 -17.87 -7.78
C LEU A 856 32.50 -17.86 -8.15
N LEU A 857 31.75 -16.88 -7.65
CA LEU A 857 30.33 -16.68 -8.00
C LEU A 857 30.17 -16.48 -9.53
N SER A 858 30.96 -15.60 -10.13
CA SER A 858 30.90 -15.34 -11.57
C SER A 858 31.18 -16.58 -12.42
N GLY A 859 32.18 -17.39 -12.04
CA GLY A 859 32.49 -18.65 -12.72
C GLY A 859 31.39 -19.70 -12.55
N THR A 860 30.78 -19.76 -11.36
CA THR A 860 29.67 -20.66 -11.01
C THR A 860 28.41 -20.34 -11.81
N ILE A 861 28.06 -19.05 -11.93
CA ILE A 861 26.95 -18.56 -12.76
C ILE A 861 27.16 -18.97 -14.22
N ARG A 862 28.35 -18.72 -14.77
CA ARG A 862 28.70 -19.11 -16.15
C ARG A 862 28.60 -20.63 -16.37
N ALA A 863 29.13 -21.42 -15.44
CA ALA A 863 29.08 -22.88 -15.51
C ALA A 863 27.64 -23.40 -15.48
N THR A 864 26.81 -22.90 -14.57
CA THR A 864 25.39 -23.28 -14.45
C THR A 864 24.62 -22.95 -15.72
N TYR A 865 24.77 -21.72 -16.23
CA TYR A 865 24.06 -21.25 -17.42
C TYR A 865 24.42 -22.07 -18.67
N ASN A 866 25.70 -22.38 -18.86
CA ASN A 866 26.18 -23.16 -19.99
C ASN A 866 25.77 -24.65 -19.86
N SER A 867 25.83 -25.20 -18.66
CA SER A 867 25.38 -26.57 -18.33
C SER A 867 23.89 -26.78 -18.65
N ALA A 868 23.02 -25.89 -18.16
CA ALA A 868 21.58 -25.95 -18.40
C ALA A 868 21.17 -25.74 -19.89
N ARG A 869 22.11 -25.38 -20.75
CA ARG A 869 21.95 -25.22 -22.20
C ARG A 869 22.79 -26.23 -22.99
N GLY A 870 23.22 -27.31 -22.34
CA GLY A 870 23.94 -28.44 -22.92
C GLY A 870 25.27 -28.07 -23.59
N PHE A 871 25.88 -26.93 -23.21
CA PHE A 871 27.01 -26.29 -23.88
C PHE A 871 26.82 -26.05 -25.40
N ALA A 872 25.59 -26.13 -25.92
CA ALA A 872 25.30 -26.15 -27.35
C ALA A 872 25.11 -24.76 -27.98
N ASN A 873 24.81 -23.74 -27.18
CA ASN A 873 24.62 -22.36 -27.63
C ASN A 873 25.92 -21.57 -27.53
N ASN A 874 26.30 -20.87 -28.60
CA ASN A 874 27.39 -19.87 -28.60
C ASN A 874 27.03 -18.57 -27.84
N GLU A 875 25.99 -18.58 -27.00
CA GLU A 875 25.52 -17.45 -26.21
C GLU A 875 26.20 -17.46 -24.82
N GLU A 876 27.43 -16.94 -24.76
CA GLU A 876 28.18 -16.83 -23.51
C GLU A 876 27.54 -15.79 -22.57
N ILE A 877 27.04 -16.23 -21.41
CA ILE A 877 26.57 -15.29 -20.38
C ILE A 877 27.72 -14.48 -19.79
N GLN A 878 27.48 -13.18 -19.65
CA GLN A 878 28.42 -12.21 -19.08
C GLN A 878 27.98 -11.87 -17.65
N VAL A 879 28.90 -11.76 -16.71
CA VAL A 879 28.60 -11.39 -15.32
C VAL A 879 29.03 -9.95 -15.06
N ALA A 880 28.12 -9.14 -14.53
CA ALA A 880 28.33 -7.70 -14.26
C ALA A 880 27.80 -7.32 -12.87
N PRO A 881 28.51 -6.48 -12.10
CA PRO A 881 28.11 -6.15 -10.74
C PRO A 881 26.90 -5.19 -10.73
N GLY A 882 25.82 -5.56 -10.05
CA GLY A 882 24.60 -4.75 -9.92
C GLY A 882 24.42 -4.09 -8.56
N ILE A 883 23.26 -3.44 -8.38
CA ILE A 883 22.69 -3.10 -7.08
C ILE A 883 21.20 -3.43 -7.07
N MET A 884 20.61 -3.61 -5.88
CA MET A 884 19.15 -3.57 -5.70
C MET A 884 18.67 -2.18 -5.29
N THR A 885 17.42 -1.87 -5.62
CA THR A 885 16.72 -0.62 -5.26
C THR A 885 15.84 -0.77 -4.01
N GLY A 886 15.45 -2.01 -3.69
CA GLY A 886 14.97 -2.42 -2.36
C GLY A 886 16.13 -2.77 -1.42
N ASN A 887 15.79 -3.31 -0.26
CA ASN A 887 16.71 -3.80 0.77
C ASN A 887 16.20 -5.16 1.24
N THR A 888 17.06 -6.17 1.32
CA THR A 888 16.72 -7.52 1.78
C THR A 888 17.04 -7.72 3.26
N ASP A 889 16.83 -8.93 3.77
CA ASP A 889 17.25 -9.37 5.11
C ASP A 889 18.79 -9.25 5.31
N THR A 890 19.60 -9.19 4.25
CA THR A 890 21.05 -8.91 4.31
C THR A 890 21.43 -7.70 5.15
N ARG A 891 20.53 -6.72 5.34
CA ARG A 891 20.71 -5.55 6.23
C ARG A 891 21.13 -5.92 7.65
N TYR A 892 20.81 -7.14 8.10
CA TYR A 892 21.18 -7.67 9.41
C TYR A 892 22.43 -8.56 9.40
N TYR A 893 23.01 -8.82 8.22
CA TYR A 893 24.15 -9.71 8.01
C TYR A 893 25.43 -8.99 7.54
N TRP A 894 25.41 -7.66 7.35
CA TRP A 894 26.58 -6.88 6.88
C TRP A 894 27.86 -7.01 7.73
N LYS A 895 27.76 -7.47 8.98
CA LYS A 895 28.90 -7.78 9.85
C LYS A 895 29.53 -9.15 9.61
N LEU A 896 28.80 -10.09 9.03
CA LEU A 896 29.19 -11.51 8.97
C LEU A 896 30.24 -11.80 7.89
N THR A 897 30.29 -10.98 6.84
CA THR A 897 31.31 -11.04 5.78
C THR A 897 31.28 -9.77 4.91
N GLN A 898 32.41 -9.43 4.28
CA GLN A 898 32.46 -8.40 3.21
C GLN A 898 32.08 -8.96 1.82
N HIS A 899 31.65 -10.22 1.74
CA HIS A 899 31.37 -10.93 0.49
C HIS A 899 29.90 -11.31 0.37
N ILE A 900 29.05 -10.27 0.29
CA ILE A 900 27.59 -10.39 0.26
C ILE A 900 27.07 -10.16 -1.16
N PHE A 901 26.35 -11.14 -1.70
CA PHE A 901 25.80 -11.10 -3.05
C PHE A 901 24.30 -11.44 -3.01
N ARG A 902 23.51 -10.67 -3.75
CA ARG A 902 22.05 -10.83 -3.83
C ARG A 902 21.69 -11.38 -5.22
N TYR A 903 21.41 -12.68 -5.32
CA TYR A 903 21.32 -13.40 -6.58
C TYR A 903 20.63 -14.79 -6.51
N ASN A 904 19.44 -14.92 -7.12
CA ASN A 904 18.62 -16.13 -7.19
C ASN A 904 18.57 -16.79 -8.59
N HIS A 905 19.68 -16.75 -9.36
CA HIS A 905 19.90 -17.44 -10.65
C HIS A 905 18.65 -17.83 -11.47
N HIS A 906 17.86 -16.85 -11.91
CA HIS A 906 16.70 -17.07 -12.77
C HIS A 906 16.54 -15.96 -13.82
N ASN A 907 15.71 -16.19 -14.84
CA ASN A 907 15.49 -15.25 -15.93
C ASN A 907 14.48 -14.15 -15.58
N LEU A 908 14.97 -12.94 -15.31
CA LEU A 908 14.15 -11.80 -14.87
C LEU A 908 13.18 -11.29 -15.96
N PHE A 909 13.53 -11.39 -17.25
CA PHE A 909 12.85 -10.64 -18.32
C PHE A 909 12.46 -11.48 -19.54
N SER A 910 11.55 -12.45 -19.33
CA SER A 910 10.80 -13.10 -20.42
C SER A 910 9.62 -12.27 -20.96
N SER A 911 9.21 -11.21 -20.27
CA SER A 911 8.16 -10.26 -20.68
C SER A 911 8.38 -8.90 -20.02
N GLY A 912 7.99 -7.80 -20.68
CA GLY A 912 8.24 -6.41 -20.24
C GLY A 912 7.37 -5.92 -19.07
N SER A 913 7.17 -6.76 -18.06
CA SER A 913 6.49 -6.49 -16.79
C SER A 913 7.52 -6.46 -15.65
N ILE A 914 7.05 -6.37 -14.39
CA ILE A 914 7.87 -6.77 -13.24
C ILE A 914 8.23 -8.27 -13.42
N PRO A 915 9.47 -8.70 -13.12
CA PRO A 915 9.85 -10.11 -13.08
C PRO A 915 8.90 -10.94 -12.21
N GLY A 916 8.62 -12.17 -12.60
CA GLY A 916 7.78 -13.11 -11.84
C GLY A 916 6.31 -12.73 -11.62
N GLY A 917 5.91 -11.45 -11.67
CA GLY A 917 4.66 -10.97 -11.05
C GLY A 917 4.79 -10.69 -9.54
N VAL A 918 6.03 -10.47 -9.08
CA VAL A 918 6.38 -10.15 -7.69
C VAL A 918 5.53 -9.00 -7.13
N HIS A 919 5.06 -9.18 -5.89
CA HIS A 919 4.19 -8.31 -5.09
C HIS A 919 2.84 -7.93 -5.75
N THR A 920 2.48 -8.50 -6.90
CA THR A 920 1.23 -8.21 -7.61
C THR A 920 0.41 -9.48 -7.83
N VAL A 921 -0.66 -9.38 -8.61
CA VAL A 921 -1.47 -10.52 -9.07
C VAL A 921 -0.70 -11.34 -10.11
N ASN A 922 -1.04 -12.62 -10.26
CA ASN A 922 -0.47 -13.51 -11.29
C ASN A 922 1.05 -13.77 -11.12
N GLU A 923 1.51 -13.85 -9.87
CA GLU A 923 2.87 -14.29 -9.57
C GLU A 923 3.12 -15.74 -10.01
N SER A 924 4.24 -15.98 -10.70
CA SER A 924 4.71 -17.29 -11.15
C SER A 924 6.18 -17.31 -11.55
N ILE A 925 6.87 -18.40 -11.22
CA ILE A 925 8.18 -18.78 -11.79
C ILE A 925 8.00 -19.76 -12.95
N VAL A 926 8.93 -19.76 -13.92
CA VAL A 926 9.00 -20.78 -14.97
C VAL A 926 9.74 -22.00 -14.40
N VAL A 927 9.22 -23.21 -14.63
CA VAL A 927 9.80 -24.42 -14.04
C VAL A 927 11.26 -24.66 -14.45
N ASP A 928 11.62 -24.31 -15.68
CA ASP A 928 12.99 -24.49 -16.19
C ASP A 928 13.97 -23.50 -15.53
N ASP A 929 13.54 -22.26 -15.25
CA ASP A 929 14.34 -21.29 -14.48
C ASP A 929 14.51 -21.76 -13.02
N PHE A 930 13.48 -22.39 -12.42
CA PHE A 930 13.56 -22.96 -11.07
C PHE A 930 14.49 -24.19 -10.99
N LEU A 931 14.50 -25.05 -12.00
CA LEU A 931 15.49 -26.13 -12.11
C LEU A 931 16.92 -25.59 -12.29
N GLU A 932 17.08 -24.50 -13.03
CA GLU A 932 18.38 -23.83 -13.18
C GLU A 932 18.86 -23.21 -11.86
N MET A 933 17.94 -22.67 -11.05
CA MET A 933 18.21 -22.18 -9.69
C MET A 933 18.67 -23.30 -8.74
N ILE A 934 18.04 -24.48 -8.77
CA ILE A 934 18.49 -25.65 -8.00
C ILE A 934 19.90 -26.09 -8.44
N ARG A 935 20.14 -26.15 -9.76
CA ARG A 935 21.46 -26.47 -10.33
C ARG A 935 22.52 -25.43 -9.95
N PHE A 936 22.16 -24.15 -9.86
CA PHE A 936 23.04 -23.08 -9.37
C PHE A 936 23.48 -23.34 -7.93
N PHE A 937 22.55 -23.54 -6.99
CA PHE A 937 22.90 -23.75 -5.58
C PHE A 937 23.75 -25.02 -5.38
N ALA A 938 23.44 -26.11 -6.09
CA ALA A 938 24.27 -27.32 -6.06
C ALA A 938 25.69 -27.07 -6.61
N THR A 939 25.81 -26.38 -7.74
CA THR A 939 27.12 -26.04 -8.35
C THR A 939 27.92 -25.08 -7.46
N LEU A 940 27.25 -24.13 -6.81
CA LEU A 940 27.85 -23.19 -5.87
C LEU A 940 28.42 -23.92 -4.65
N ILE A 941 27.64 -24.79 -4.01
CA ILE A 941 28.10 -25.54 -2.81
C ILE A 941 29.37 -26.32 -3.13
N LEU A 942 29.39 -27.06 -4.25
CA LEU A 942 30.58 -27.81 -4.68
C LEU A 942 31.77 -26.90 -5.02
N ASN A 943 31.56 -25.80 -5.75
CA ASN A 943 32.62 -24.86 -6.10
C ASN A 943 33.21 -24.13 -4.87
N VAL A 944 32.39 -23.75 -3.89
CA VAL A 944 32.86 -23.09 -2.66
C VAL A 944 33.60 -24.11 -1.77
N ASP A 945 33.09 -25.34 -1.64
CA ASP A 945 33.72 -26.39 -0.84
C ASP A 945 35.13 -26.76 -1.34
N GLU A 946 35.33 -26.77 -2.66
CA GLU A 946 36.63 -27.07 -3.25
C GLU A 946 37.65 -25.93 -3.15
N SER A 947 37.19 -24.71 -2.87
CA SER A 947 37.98 -23.48 -2.92
C SER A 947 38.68 -23.12 -1.60
N ASN A 948 39.60 -22.15 -1.70
CA ASN A 948 40.35 -21.58 -0.57
C ASN A 948 39.87 -20.15 -0.18
N ILE A 949 38.59 -19.81 -0.40
CA ILE A 949 38.00 -18.54 0.10
C ILE A 949 37.52 -18.64 1.56
#